data_AF-A0A3B8WUV0-F1
#
_entry.id   AF-A0A3B8WUV0-F1
#
_cell.length_a   1.000
_cell.length_b   1.000
_cell.length_c   1.000
_cell.angle_alpha   90.00
_cell.angle_beta   90.00
_cell.angle_gamma   90.00
#
_symmetry.space_group_name_H-M   'P 1'
#
loop_
_entity.id
_entity.type
_entity.pdbx_description
1 polymer ?
#
loop_
_entity_poly.entity_id
_entity_poly.type
_entity_poly.pdbx_seq_one_letter_code
_entity_poly.pdbx_strand_id
1 'polypeptide(L)'
;MKKGLFKLFLTSILAMSIVLSGCAGLNDLEERSVETVDRATITGTSSLYATSFTKSATLTSNTTAGNYTVYATSEKKVTIPSINAVTINSESVDRKINLGGGGSAGKYRCIGFTTGGAATVTVNADGASGRYLALCNSSGSQLDKKETSSSMSTFTFSISSAGTYYLMSTGSAISIYYIKCAAGSSSGSSSSDSGSSGSSSSGSSSSGSSSSSSVSKITLYKSSSTVGTYSSVKSALAAVGSSGSYTIVIPKGTYNENYINYNGSASITIRGDSSSYSDTVIKGHGTNMKTEKGRELMELMGSCNIVLKNLTLESDYTRAKYGTSDVQAEVLGFDSTGTLAAYNCAFKGHQDTMRTTGKTWFYKCYVEGDVDFIWMESSGIVALYEECTISSVYDSSASSHDAYVMAPRATKASTMGKGVVLLKCTLKSASGNSTYLFRNPWGSNSNYYNQGAVVDCTFSGSGWVSSAAKSAAMGTSDQQYIGWKMDSSVASKFSSKMSSIGTLSSSNKSAEYANRNVILNRRVNTSGKFSADSSSWDVDSLGNNNGFFGSSSSSSSGSSSSGSSSSGSSSSSSGSSSSGSSSGSSSSGSSSSVSLSLNDKPVGYASVSKPSSTVTVSNRSDFINYAKKGGYIIYVSGMIDLSDGYMPSSAGGSTSKLDSLVKSNTSSKYSSYSSFVTAYAKGCSTSTDDKSSSSPSSSLGKLLWACNSAYGNIIKVNIASNTWIIGKNSSSGLKGGSLNISSVSNVVLRNLTIQDAYDPFPHHEKNDGYNAQWDGIVIQGSSSNIWIDHCTLRDTMGLSYVKTGGSTSEKWQTFDGLCDMKGSVKNIVVSWCKFENHDKTMLIGSSDSDGSNSTRTVTLHHNYFYNCGQRLPMVRNTKLHLFNNYYHASSPSYTQQAAVAVRAGALVVSENNTFTSGIKYSFKTQSGSTGTLYSSGDSDSSSGGSQVSKSSSKPFSVSYSYSLESASSSKSSVSSNAGAKYSF
;
A
#
# COMPACT_ATOMS: atom_id res chain seq x y z
N MET A 1 31.19 61.65 9.43
CA MET A 1 31.42 60.39 8.69
C MET A 1 30.11 59.64 8.42
N LYS A 2 29.17 60.32 7.76
CA LYS A 2 27.97 59.76 7.11
C LYS A 2 27.97 60.40 5.73
N LYS A 3 28.18 59.61 4.66
CA LYS A 3 28.03 59.92 3.21
C LYS A 3 28.96 59.11 2.26
N GLY A 4 29.70 58.12 2.76
CA GLY A 4 30.61 57.30 1.93
C GLY A 4 30.06 55.97 1.39
N LEU A 5 28.97 55.43 1.94
CA LEU A 5 28.56 54.04 1.64
C LEU A 5 27.32 53.90 0.73
N PHE A 6 26.67 54.99 0.33
CA PHE A 6 25.45 54.96 -0.48
C PHE A 6 25.69 55.18 -2.00
N LYS A 7 26.96 55.35 -2.41
CA LYS A 7 27.34 55.66 -3.80
C LYS A 7 28.03 54.51 -4.54
N LEU A 8 28.29 53.37 -3.87
CA LEU A 8 28.86 52.16 -4.50
C LEU A 8 27.81 51.08 -4.82
N PHE A 9 26.55 51.26 -4.39
CA PHE A 9 25.48 50.27 -4.54
C PHE A 9 24.51 50.56 -5.69
N LEU A 10 24.69 51.67 -6.42
CA LEU A 10 23.76 52.12 -7.48
C LEU A 10 24.34 52.08 -8.91
N THR A 11 25.62 51.73 -9.08
CA THR A 11 26.30 51.66 -10.40
C THR A 11 26.42 50.25 -10.98
N SER A 12 26.08 49.20 -10.21
CA SER A 12 26.18 47.79 -10.64
C SER A 12 24.86 47.17 -11.14
N ILE A 13 23.75 47.93 -11.14
CA ILE A 13 22.43 47.44 -11.58
C ILE A 13 22.03 47.97 -12.98
N LEU A 14 22.81 48.86 -13.61
CA LEU A 14 22.45 49.50 -14.89
C LEU A 14 23.33 49.15 -16.10
N ALA A 15 24.24 48.17 -15.99
CA ALA A 15 25.18 47.82 -17.06
C ALA A 15 24.93 46.45 -17.72
N MET A 16 23.71 45.90 -17.62
CA MET A 16 23.40 44.55 -18.14
C MET A 16 22.09 44.49 -18.94
N SER A 17 21.77 45.55 -19.69
CA SER A 17 20.56 45.58 -20.52
C SER A 17 20.67 46.24 -21.89
N ILE A 18 21.82 46.74 -22.34
CA ILE A 18 21.95 47.35 -23.67
C ILE A 18 23.33 47.01 -24.23
N VAL A 19 23.39 46.64 -25.52
CA VAL A 19 24.55 46.18 -26.31
C VAL A 19 24.71 44.66 -26.40
N LEU A 20 23.91 44.04 -27.28
CA LEU A 20 24.41 43.24 -28.41
C LEU A 20 23.23 42.87 -29.32
N SER A 21 22.87 43.82 -30.19
CA SER A 21 22.19 43.57 -31.45
C SER A 21 23.19 43.88 -32.58
N GLY A 22 23.45 42.88 -33.42
CA GLY A 22 23.91 43.06 -34.80
C GLY A 22 25.42 43.06 -35.04
N CYS A 23 26.00 41.89 -35.37
CA CYS A 23 26.43 41.58 -36.74
C CYS A 23 26.94 40.14 -36.85
N ALA A 24 26.77 39.58 -38.03
CA ALA A 24 26.73 38.16 -38.35
C ALA A 24 28.10 37.50 -38.54
N GLY A 25 28.09 36.18 -38.33
CA GLY A 25 28.82 35.24 -39.19
C GLY A 25 30.21 34.82 -38.70
N LEU A 26 30.29 33.68 -38.03
CA LEU A 26 30.77 32.41 -38.62
C LEU A 26 31.18 31.43 -37.51
N ASN A 27 30.69 30.20 -37.68
CA ASN A 27 31.15 28.95 -37.09
C ASN A 27 30.85 28.73 -35.60
N ASP A 28 29.74 28.03 -35.34
CA ASP A 28 29.86 26.81 -34.52
C ASP A 28 28.73 25.82 -34.85
N LEU A 29 29.16 24.59 -35.08
CA LEU A 29 28.34 23.39 -35.18
C LEU A 29 27.78 23.08 -33.78
N GLU A 30 26.73 23.79 -33.36
CA GLU A 30 25.99 23.40 -32.16
C GLU A 30 24.97 22.31 -32.51
N GLU A 31 25.34 21.09 -32.17
CA GLU A 31 24.41 19.99 -31.92
C GLU A 31 23.52 20.36 -30.73
N ARG A 32 22.44 21.10 -31.01
CA ARG A 32 21.40 21.45 -30.03
C ARG A 32 20.76 20.18 -29.51
N SER A 33 21.03 19.85 -28.25
CA SER A 33 20.30 18.85 -27.51
C SER A 33 18.82 19.24 -27.45
N VAL A 34 17.97 18.38 -28.01
CA VAL A 34 16.51 18.48 -27.93
C VAL A 34 16.13 18.29 -26.46
N GLU A 35 15.63 19.34 -25.80
CA GLU A 35 14.98 19.20 -24.49
C GLU A 35 13.85 18.17 -24.61
N THR A 36 14.08 16.99 -24.03
CA THR A 36 13.08 15.94 -23.91
C THR A 36 12.02 16.39 -22.91
N VAL A 37 10.93 16.95 -23.43
CA VAL A 37 9.69 17.11 -22.67
C VAL A 37 9.28 15.71 -22.18
N ASP A 38 9.26 15.54 -20.86
CA ASP A 38 9.09 14.24 -20.20
C ASP A 38 7.69 13.65 -20.49
N ARG A 39 7.62 12.76 -21.48
CA ARG A 39 6.41 12.05 -21.91
C ARG A 39 6.65 10.56 -21.76
N ALA A 40 5.70 9.85 -21.17
CA ALA A 40 5.84 8.42 -20.95
C ALA A 40 5.98 7.67 -22.29
N THR A 41 6.92 6.73 -22.35
CA THR A 41 7.14 5.87 -23.52
C THR A 41 5.92 4.99 -23.74
N ILE A 42 5.31 5.10 -24.92
CA ILE A 42 4.18 4.28 -25.34
C ILE A 42 4.72 2.88 -25.69
N THR A 43 4.55 1.94 -24.77
CA THR A 43 4.90 0.51 -24.91
C THR A 43 3.68 -0.38 -25.19
N GLY A 44 2.48 0.20 -25.19
CA GLY A 44 1.21 -0.45 -25.51
C GLY A 44 0.35 0.42 -26.43
N THR A 45 -0.94 0.55 -26.13
CA THR A 45 -1.82 1.50 -26.84
C THR A 45 -2.01 2.78 -26.04
N SER A 46 -1.84 3.93 -26.67
CA SER A 46 -2.19 5.24 -26.12
C SER A 46 -3.11 5.98 -27.11
N SER A 47 -3.93 6.89 -26.60
CA SER A 47 -4.80 7.70 -27.44
C SER A 47 -4.97 9.11 -26.90
N LEU A 48 -5.22 10.06 -27.80
CA LEU A 48 -5.56 11.44 -27.52
C LEU A 48 -6.83 11.81 -28.28
N TYR A 49 -7.90 12.16 -27.58
CA TYR A 49 -9.05 12.84 -28.17
C TYR A 49 -8.89 14.34 -28.00
N ALA A 50 -9.35 15.13 -28.98
CA ALA A 50 -9.36 16.59 -28.84
C ALA A 50 -10.24 17.07 -27.67
N THR A 51 -11.23 16.28 -27.25
CA THR A 51 -12.07 16.52 -26.06
C THR A 51 -11.32 16.43 -24.74
N SER A 52 -10.11 15.88 -24.72
CA SER A 52 -9.22 15.93 -23.55
C SER A 52 -8.87 17.37 -23.13
N PHE A 53 -9.02 18.35 -24.04
CA PHE A 53 -8.95 19.77 -23.73
C PHE A 53 -10.33 20.30 -23.34
N THR A 54 -10.61 20.40 -22.04
CA THR A 54 -11.98 20.62 -21.47
C THR A 54 -12.64 21.97 -21.78
N LYS A 55 -11.96 22.92 -22.42
CA LYS A 55 -12.56 24.16 -22.95
C LYS A 55 -11.92 24.57 -24.28
N SER A 56 -12.60 25.40 -25.06
CA SER A 56 -11.97 26.02 -26.23
C SER A 56 -10.79 26.88 -25.79
N ALA A 57 -9.65 26.76 -26.47
CA ALA A 57 -8.40 27.37 -26.01
C ALA A 57 -7.49 27.79 -27.17
N THR A 58 -6.63 28.76 -26.91
CA THR A 58 -5.46 29.06 -27.75
C THR A 58 -4.21 28.73 -26.95
N LEU A 59 -3.48 27.71 -27.39
CA LEU A 59 -2.23 27.28 -26.78
C LEU A 59 -1.10 28.19 -27.30
N THR A 60 -0.42 28.86 -26.38
CA THR A 60 0.76 29.71 -26.62
C THR A 60 2.05 29.13 -26.05
N SER A 61 1.97 27.92 -25.48
CA SER A 61 3.08 27.16 -24.91
C SER A 61 2.79 25.66 -25.04
N ASN A 62 3.83 24.85 -24.91
CA ASN A 62 3.69 23.39 -24.93
C ASN A 62 2.68 22.91 -23.88
N THR A 63 1.79 22.00 -24.27
CA THR A 63 0.75 21.46 -23.38
C THR A 63 0.67 19.95 -23.54
N THR A 64 0.78 19.21 -22.44
CA THR A 64 0.74 17.74 -22.44
C THR A 64 -0.66 17.24 -22.10
N ALA A 65 -1.13 16.25 -22.85
CA ALA A 65 -2.39 15.54 -22.64
C ALA A 65 -2.15 14.04 -22.79
N GLY A 66 -2.09 13.32 -21.67
CA GLY A 66 -1.68 11.92 -21.63
C GLY A 66 -0.23 11.75 -22.12
N ASN A 67 0.00 10.81 -23.04
CA ASN A 67 1.33 10.52 -23.60
C ASN A 67 1.71 11.42 -24.79
N TYR A 68 0.94 12.47 -25.05
CA TYR A 68 1.10 13.37 -26.19
C TYR A 68 1.37 14.80 -25.71
N THR A 69 2.28 15.49 -26.39
CA THR A 69 2.56 16.91 -26.16
C THR A 69 2.20 17.71 -27.39
N VAL A 70 1.29 18.67 -27.25
CA VAL A 70 0.99 19.67 -28.28
C VAL A 70 1.98 20.83 -28.12
N TYR A 71 2.82 21.04 -29.14
CA TYR A 71 3.84 22.08 -29.14
C TYR A 71 3.28 23.39 -29.70
N ALA A 72 3.45 24.48 -28.96
CA ALA A 72 3.02 25.81 -29.36
C ALA A 72 3.94 26.87 -28.74
N THR A 73 4.02 28.02 -29.40
CA THR A 73 4.70 29.21 -28.86
C THR A 73 3.78 30.42 -28.95
N SER A 74 4.16 31.53 -28.32
CA SER A 74 3.45 32.82 -28.41
C SER A 74 3.28 33.29 -29.87
N GLU A 75 4.23 32.97 -30.75
CA GLU A 75 4.21 33.30 -32.17
C GLU A 75 3.53 32.23 -33.04
N LYS A 76 3.74 30.95 -32.73
CA LYS A 76 3.24 29.79 -33.48
C LYS A 76 2.23 29.02 -32.63
N LYS A 77 1.06 29.64 -32.48
CA LYS A 77 -0.05 29.16 -31.64
C LYS A 77 -0.75 27.93 -32.25
N VAL A 78 -1.34 27.10 -31.38
CA VAL A 78 -2.28 26.01 -31.72
C VAL A 78 -3.63 26.34 -31.10
N THR A 79 -4.73 26.12 -31.81
CA THR A 79 -6.08 26.45 -31.30
C THR A 79 -6.92 25.20 -31.12
N ILE A 80 -7.78 25.19 -30.10
CA ILE A 80 -8.73 24.12 -29.81
C ILE A 80 -10.15 24.67 -29.92
N PRO A 81 -10.70 24.90 -31.13
CA PRO A 81 -12.07 25.37 -31.28
C PRO A 81 -13.08 24.26 -30.94
N SER A 82 -14.27 24.66 -30.49
CA SER A 82 -15.45 23.79 -30.45
C SER A 82 -16.02 23.59 -31.85
N ILE A 83 -16.69 22.46 -32.05
CA ILE A 83 -17.33 22.05 -33.31
C ILE A 83 -18.68 21.39 -33.00
N ASN A 84 -19.49 21.16 -34.05
CA ASN A 84 -20.60 20.22 -33.94
C ASN A 84 -20.04 18.83 -33.63
N ALA A 85 -20.60 18.18 -32.62
CA ALA A 85 -20.09 16.90 -32.14
C ALA A 85 -20.14 15.84 -33.25
N VAL A 86 -19.02 15.13 -33.42
CA VAL A 86 -18.87 13.99 -34.32
C VAL A 86 -18.60 12.74 -33.51
N THR A 87 -19.07 11.57 -33.96
CA THR A 87 -18.78 10.31 -33.27
C THR A 87 -17.52 9.67 -33.81
N ILE A 88 -16.53 9.43 -32.94
CA ILE A 88 -15.28 8.72 -33.26
C ILE A 88 -15.12 7.58 -32.25
N ASN A 89 -15.02 6.33 -32.72
CA ASN A 89 -14.90 5.14 -31.85
C ASN A 89 -15.97 5.03 -30.74
N SER A 90 -17.21 5.43 -31.03
CA SER A 90 -18.33 5.51 -30.08
C SER A 90 -18.21 6.61 -29.01
N GLU A 91 -17.23 7.52 -29.13
CA GLU A 91 -17.14 8.72 -28.30
C GLU A 91 -17.62 9.96 -29.07
N SER A 92 -18.31 10.85 -28.36
CA SER A 92 -18.75 12.15 -28.88
C SER A 92 -17.58 13.15 -28.81
N VAL A 93 -17.11 13.61 -29.96
CA VAL A 93 -15.98 14.55 -30.11
C VAL A 93 -16.52 15.90 -30.56
N ASP A 94 -16.54 16.87 -29.64
CA ASP A 94 -17.07 18.22 -29.83
C ASP A 94 -15.97 19.28 -30.05
N ARG A 95 -14.73 18.84 -30.30
CA ARG A 95 -13.53 19.68 -30.41
C ARG A 95 -12.55 19.16 -31.45
N LYS A 96 -11.62 20.02 -31.87
CA LYS A 96 -10.47 19.65 -32.71
C LYS A 96 -9.21 20.42 -32.33
N ILE A 97 -8.04 19.80 -32.51
CA ILE A 97 -6.72 20.44 -32.34
C ILE A 97 -6.30 21.02 -33.69
N ASN A 98 -6.38 22.34 -33.87
CA ASN A 98 -6.01 23.03 -35.09
C ASN A 98 -4.57 23.58 -35.01
N LEU A 99 -3.67 22.97 -35.79
CA LEU A 99 -2.24 23.29 -35.81
C LEU A 99 -1.92 24.67 -36.42
N GLY A 100 -2.86 25.30 -37.14
CA GLY A 100 -2.74 26.70 -37.55
C GLY A 100 -1.68 27.05 -38.60
N GLY A 101 -0.94 26.07 -39.14
CA GLY A 101 0.05 26.26 -40.22
C GLY A 101 1.15 25.19 -40.22
N GLY A 102 2.22 25.40 -40.99
CA GLY A 102 3.39 24.53 -40.96
C GLY A 102 4.00 24.40 -39.56
N GLY A 103 4.36 23.18 -39.17
CA GLY A 103 4.98 22.87 -37.88
C GLY A 103 6.47 22.59 -37.97
N SER A 104 7.10 22.46 -36.81
CA SER A 104 8.49 22.00 -36.69
C SER A 104 8.57 21.02 -35.53
N ALA A 105 9.07 19.81 -35.82
CA ALA A 105 9.25 18.72 -34.86
C ALA A 105 9.91 19.21 -33.56
N GLY A 106 9.25 18.96 -32.43
CA GLY A 106 9.72 19.34 -31.09
C GLY A 106 9.74 20.84 -30.79
N LYS A 107 9.33 21.72 -31.71
CA LYS A 107 9.42 23.18 -31.54
C LYS A 107 8.06 23.87 -31.49
N TYR A 108 7.21 23.68 -32.50
CA TYR A 108 5.89 24.34 -32.56
C TYR A 108 4.95 23.68 -33.57
N ARG A 109 3.64 23.85 -33.37
CA ARG A 109 2.53 23.39 -34.23
C ARG A 109 2.67 21.92 -34.63
N CYS A 110 3.08 21.09 -33.68
CA CYS A 110 3.20 19.64 -33.83
C CYS A 110 2.71 18.93 -32.58
N ILE A 111 2.39 17.64 -32.70
CA ILE A 111 2.03 16.78 -31.58
C ILE A 111 3.09 15.70 -31.44
N GLY A 112 3.85 15.73 -30.34
CA GLY A 112 4.93 14.78 -30.06
C GLY A 112 4.48 13.63 -29.17
N PHE A 113 5.01 12.44 -29.43
CA PHE A 113 4.82 11.23 -28.61
C PHE A 113 6.09 10.35 -28.69
N THR A 114 6.29 9.48 -27.71
CA THR A 114 7.45 8.55 -27.67
C THR A 114 6.96 7.12 -27.74
N THR A 115 7.55 6.28 -28.59
CA THR A 115 7.25 4.84 -28.66
C THR A 115 8.43 4.01 -28.16
N GLY A 116 8.14 2.88 -27.51
CA GLY A 116 9.16 1.95 -27.00
C GLY A 116 9.66 0.94 -28.03
N GLY A 117 9.14 0.98 -29.27
CA GLY A 117 9.44 0.04 -30.35
C GLY A 117 8.70 0.43 -31.62
N ALA A 118 8.57 -0.53 -32.55
CA ALA A 118 7.68 -0.37 -33.70
C ALA A 118 6.27 0.01 -33.23
N ALA A 119 5.52 0.77 -34.01
CA ALA A 119 4.15 1.18 -33.66
C ALA A 119 3.33 1.52 -34.90
N THR A 120 2.01 1.45 -34.78
CA THR A 120 1.05 1.97 -35.75
C THR A 120 0.37 3.18 -35.14
N VAL A 121 0.38 4.31 -35.85
CA VAL A 121 -0.23 5.57 -35.43
C VAL A 121 -1.43 5.85 -36.32
N THR A 122 -2.64 5.80 -35.76
CA THR A 122 -3.88 6.14 -36.45
C THR A 122 -4.33 7.54 -36.04
N VAL A 123 -4.72 8.38 -37.00
CA VAL A 123 -5.08 9.78 -36.78
C VAL A 123 -6.36 10.12 -37.54
N ASN A 124 -7.37 10.65 -36.85
CA ASN A 124 -8.51 11.28 -37.50
C ASN A 124 -8.22 12.78 -37.68
N ALA A 125 -8.15 13.24 -38.93
CA ALA A 125 -7.78 14.61 -39.26
C ALA A 125 -8.52 15.15 -40.49
N ASP A 126 -8.56 16.48 -40.64
CA ASP A 126 -9.04 17.19 -41.84
C ASP A 126 -8.11 18.35 -42.26
N GLY A 127 -8.24 18.78 -43.51
CA GLY A 127 -7.59 19.98 -44.04
C GLY A 127 -7.97 20.21 -45.51
N ALA A 128 -7.77 21.41 -46.07
CA ALA A 128 -8.06 21.62 -47.49
C ALA A 128 -7.22 20.68 -48.40
N SER A 129 -7.72 20.40 -49.61
CA SER A 129 -6.98 19.65 -50.64
C SER A 129 -5.58 20.24 -50.85
N GLY A 130 -4.57 19.40 -51.09
CA GLY A 130 -3.17 19.82 -51.21
C GLY A 130 -2.44 20.09 -49.88
N ARG A 131 -3.06 19.79 -48.73
CA ARG A 131 -2.40 19.85 -47.40
C ARG A 131 -1.96 18.45 -46.96
N TYR A 132 -0.85 18.35 -46.24
CA TYR A 132 -0.29 17.06 -45.85
C TYR A 132 -0.05 16.97 -44.33
N LEU A 133 -0.56 15.90 -43.73
CA LEU A 133 -0.21 15.47 -42.38
C LEU A 133 1.04 14.58 -42.47
N ALA A 134 2.12 14.99 -41.82
CA ALA A 134 3.40 14.30 -41.82
C ALA A 134 3.70 13.67 -40.46
N LEU A 135 4.31 12.48 -40.49
CA LEU A 135 5.00 11.87 -39.36
C LEU A 135 6.50 12.13 -39.51
N CYS A 136 7.11 12.75 -38.51
CA CYS A 136 8.55 13.03 -38.46
C CYS A 136 9.21 12.35 -37.25
N ASN A 137 10.49 12.01 -37.36
CA ASN A 137 11.31 11.53 -36.25
C ASN A 137 11.85 12.68 -35.38
N SER A 138 12.71 12.37 -34.39
CA SER A 138 13.31 13.34 -33.48
C SER A 138 14.24 14.37 -34.15
N SER A 139 14.85 14.05 -35.30
CA SER A 139 15.67 15.00 -36.07
C SER A 139 14.83 15.93 -36.95
N GLY A 140 13.51 15.73 -36.99
CA GLY A 140 12.60 16.47 -37.87
C GLY A 140 12.54 15.94 -39.30
N SER A 141 13.16 14.80 -39.58
CA SER A 141 13.08 14.12 -40.88
C SER A 141 11.70 13.52 -41.06
N GLN A 142 11.06 13.83 -42.19
CA GLN A 142 9.76 13.26 -42.55
C GLN A 142 9.91 11.78 -42.91
N LEU A 143 9.16 10.91 -42.23
CA LEU A 143 9.14 9.47 -42.47
C LEU A 143 8.02 9.06 -43.43
N ASP A 144 6.86 9.71 -43.31
CA ASP A 144 5.70 9.49 -44.18
C ASP A 144 4.81 10.75 -44.14
N LYS A 145 4.00 10.96 -45.18
CA LYS A 145 2.99 12.03 -45.24
C LYS A 145 1.73 11.55 -45.96
N LYS A 146 0.57 12.01 -45.51
CA LYS A 146 -0.74 11.73 -46.14
C LYS A 146 -1.44 13.02 -46.50
N GLU A 147 -2.00 13.09 -47.71
CA GLU A 147 -2.80 14.24 -48.12
C GLU A 147 -4.14 14.25 -47.38
N THR A 148 -4.54 15.41 -46.88
CA THR A 148 -5.82 15.57 -46.20
C THR A 148 -6.92 16.02 -47.17
N SER A 149 -8.16 15.87 -46.73
CA SER A 149 -9.33 16.33 -47.46
C SER A 149 -10.21 17.21 -46.57
N SER A 150 -11.11 17.98 -47.19
CA SER A 150 -11.98 18.93 -46.50
C SER A 150 -12.94 18.27 -45.49
N SER A 151 -13.07 16.93 -45.55
CA SER A 151 -13.84 16.11 -44.61
C SER A 151 -12.91 15.26 -43.74
N MET A 152 -13.29 15.05 -42.49
CA MET A 152 -12.51 14.24 -41.55
C MET A 152 -12.30 12.82 -42.10
N SER A 153 -11.03 12.44 -42.22
CA SER A 153 -10.59 11.13 -42.70
C SER A 153 -9.66 10.46 -41.68
N THR A 154 -9.55 9.14 -41.77
CA THR A 154 -8.62 8.35 -40.93
C THR A 154 -7.32 8.10 -41.69
N PHE A 155 -6.19 8.43 -41.08
CA PHE A 155 -4.85 8.20 -41.61
C PHE A 155 -4.09 7.23 -40.71
N THR A 156 -3.26 6.38 -41.30
CA THR A 156 -2.41 5.44 -40.56
C THR A 156 -0.96 5.62 -40.98
N PHE A 157 -0.06 5.69 -39.99
CA PHE A 157 1.38 5.75 -40.14
C PHE A 157 2.04 4.57 -39.42
N SER A 158 3.18 4.11 -39.94
CA SER A 158 3.97 3.05 -39.31
C SER A 158 5.28 3.63 -38.77
N ILE A 159 5.63 3.18 -37.57
CA ILE A 159 6.89 3.44 -36.88
C ILE A 159 7.62 2.12 -36.79
N SER A 160 8.88 2.07 -37.21
CA SER A 160 9.67 0.83 -37.26
C SER A 160 10.52 0.61 -36.01
N SER A 161 10.82 1.65 -35.25
CA SER A 161 11.73 1.58 -34.10
C SER A 161 11.29 2.45 -32.93
N ALA A 162 11.81 2.15 -31.75
CA ALA A 162 11.64 3.02 -30.59
C ALA A 162 12.18 4.43 -30.89
N GLY A 163 11.52 5.45 -30.35
CA GLY A 163 11.94 6.83 -30.57
C GLY A 163 10.86 7.85 -30.25
N THR A 164 11.25 9.11 -30.35
CA THR A 164 10.33 10.24 -30.32
C THR A 164 9.87 10.57 -31.74
N TYR A 165 8.57 10.77 -31.91
CA TYR A 165 7.94 11.09 -33.18
C TYR A 165 6.99 12.27 -33.04
N TYR A 166 6.75 12.96 -34.16
CA TYR A 166 5.92 14.15 -34.23
C TYR A 166 4.94 14.08 -35.40
N LEU A 167 3.67 14.37 -35.12
CA LEU A 167 2.67 14.66 -36.14
C LEU A 167 2.62 16.17 -36.39
N MET A 168 2.78 16.60 -37.63
CA MET A 168 2.78 18.02 -38.00
C MET A 168 2.25 18.26 -39.41
N SER A 169 1.82 19.49 -39.68
CA SER A 169 1.53 19.92 -41.04
C SER A 169 2.80 20.39 -41.74
N THR A 170 2.94 20.09 -43.03
CA THR A 170 4.08 20.51 -43.85
C THR A 170 4.00 21.95 -44.36
N GLY A 171 2.85 22.64 -44.24
CA GLY A 171 2.74 24.02 -44.73
C GLY A 171 1.44 24.78 -44.48
N SER A 172 0.36 24.15 -44.03
CA SER A 172 -0.96 24.82 -43.91
C SER A 172 -1.83 24.21 -42.80
N ALA A 173 -2.87 24.90 -42.34
CA ALA A 173 -3.65 24.45 -41.18
C ALA A 173 -4.28 23.04 -41.38
N ILE A 174 -4.07 22.14 -40.42
CA ILE A 174 -4.68 20.81 -40.33
C ILE A 174 -5.32 20.69 -38.96
N SER A 175 -6.51 20.10 -38.89
CA SER A 175 -7.20 19.82 -37.64
C SER A 175 -7.11 18.34 -37.30
N ILE A 176 -6.82 18.01 -36.04
CA ILE A 176 -6.73 16.64 -35.53
C ILE A 176 -7.82 16.43 -34.47
N TYR A 177 -8.57 15.34 -34.59
CA TYR A 177 -9.71 15.00 -33.73
C TYR A 177 -9.35 13.89 -32.75
N TYR A 178 -8.58 12.91 -33.23
CA TYR A 178 -8.18 11.74 -32.48
C TYR A 178 -6.83 11.24 -32.96
N ILE A 179 -5.99 10.78 -32.03
CA ILE A 179 -4.75 10.04 -32.30
C ILE A 179 -4.79 8.76 -31.49
N LYS A 180 -4.39 7.64 -32.09
CA LYS A 180 -4.09 6.36 -31.43
C LYS A 180 -2.70 5.93 -31.83
N CYS A 181 -1.81 5.71 -30.87
CA CYS A 181 -0.53 5.04 -31.11
C CYS A 181 -0.59 3.65 -30.48
N ALA A 182 -0.38 2.60 -31.27
CA ALA A 182 -0.33 1.21 -30.83
C ALA A 182 1.05 0.64 -31.12
N ALA A 183 1.87 0.41 -30.08
CA ALA A 183 3.17 -0.23 -30.24
C ALA A 183 3.00 -1.67 -30.78
N GLY A 184 3.73 -2.01 -31.83
CA GLY A 184 3.68 -3.28 -32.54
C GLY A 184 4.85 -4.20 -32.20
N SER A 185 4.57 -5.51 -32.18
CA SER A 185 5.54 -6.59 -32.13
C SER A 185 6.24 -6.71 -33.50
N SER A 186 7.58 -6.76 -33.53
CA SER A 186 8.31 -7.06 -34.76
C SER A 186 8.03 -8.49 -35.23
N SER A 187 7.42 -8.65 -36.39
CA SER A 187 7.50 -9.88 -37.19
C SER A 187 7.45 -9.52 -38.68
N GLY A 188 8.38 -10.11 -39.43
CA GLY A 188 8.65 -9.80 -40.83
C GLY A 188 7.55 -10.26 -41.78
N SER A 189 7.54 -9.60 -42.94
CA SER A 189 6.68 -9.87 -44.07
C SER A 189 6.77 -11.33 -44.55
N SER A 190 5.62 -11.94 -44.82
CA SER A 190 5.45 -12.84 -45.96
C SER A 190 4.00 -12.81 -46.45
N SER A 191 3.86 -13.06 -47.74
CA SER A 191 2.78 -12.73 -48.66
C SER A 191 1.62 -13.73 -48.68
N SER A 192 0.47 -13.22 -49.17
CA SER A 192 -0.59 -13.91 -49.95
C SER A 192 -1.17 -15.23 -49.39
N ASP A 193 -2.47 -15.27 -49.11
CA ASP A 193 -3.44 -15.75 -50.11
C ASP A 193 -4.90 -15.43 -49.74
N SER A 194 -5.69 -15.44 -50.80
CA SER A 194 -7.11 -15.16 -50.95
C SER A 194 -8.02 -16.32 -50.53
N GLY A 195 -9.28 -16.03 -50.16
CA GLY A 195 -10.30 -17.06 -49.93
C GLY A 195 -11.62 -16.50 -49.40
N SER A 196 -12.67 -16.65 -50.19
CA SER A 196 -13.96 -15.95 -50.12
C SER A 196 -15.09 -16.79 -49.47
N SER A 197 -16.07 -16.07 -48.92
CA SER A 197 -17.55 -16.31 -48.93
C SER A 197 -18.26 -17.48 -48.22
N GLY A 198 -19.41 -17.14 -47.62
CA GLY A 198 -20.60 -18.00 -47.36
C GLY A 198 -21.14 -17.87 -45.92
N SER A 199 -22.14 -17.01 -45.61
CA SER A 199 -23.61 -17.22 -45.71
C SER A 199 -24.10 -18.44 -44.89
N SER A 200 -25.18 -18.47 -44.09
CA SER A 200 -26.30 -17.58 -43.75
C SER A 200 -27.23 -18.31 -42.75
N SER A 201 -28.20 -17.58 -42.17
CA SER A 201 -29.48 -18.00 -41.55
C SER A 201 -29.49 -18.34 -40.05
N SER A 202 -30.59 -18.19 -39.29
CA SER A 202 -31.56 -17.10 -39.00
C SER A 202 -32.67 -17.72 -38.12
N GLY A 203 -33.14 -17.03 -37.06
CA GLY A 203 -34.38 -17.36 -36.34
C GLY A 203 -34.37 -17.01 -34.84
N SER A 204 -34.82 -15.80 -34.47
CA SER A 204 -36.09 -15.49 -33.76
C SER A 204 -36.09 -15.80 -32.24
N SER A 205 -35.76 -14.83 -31.37
CA SER A 205 -36.65 -13.84 -30.71
C SER A 205 -37.46 -14.36 -29.51
N SER A 206 -37.10 -13.92 -28.29
CA SER A 206 -38.06 -13.47 -27.29
C SER A 206 -37.40 -12.50 -26.30
N SER A 207 -38.14 -11.45 -26.00
CA SER A 207 -37.78 -10.24 -25.28
C SER A 207 -37.89 -10.39 -23.76
N GLY A 208 -36.90 -9.87 -23.04
CA GLY A 208 -36.94 -9.63 -21.61
C GLY A 208 -36.08 -8.42 -21.27
N SER A 209 -36.72 -7.25 -21.12
CA SER A 209 -36.07 -6.00 -20.75
C SER A 209 -35.40 -6.10 -19.38
N SER A 210 -34.09 -5.87 -19.32
CA SER A 210 -33.41 -5.46 -18.09
C SER A 210 -32.13 -4.69 -18.45
N SER A 211 -31.92 -3.58 -17.76
CA SER A 211 -30.84 -2.61 -17.93
C SER A 211 -29.44 -3.26 -17.86
N SER A 212 -28.75 -3.38 -19.00
CA SER A 212 -27.40 -3.94 -19.05
C SER A 212 -26.34 -2.85 -18.87
N SER A 213 -25.79 -2.77 -17.66
CA SER A 213 -24.55 -2.08 -17.34
C SER A 213 -23.42 -2.62 -18.22
N SER A 214 -22.71 -1.74 -18.93
CA SER A 214 -21.53 -2.10 -19.72
C SER A 214 -20.44 -2.64 -18.79
N VAL A 215 -20.29 -3.96 -18.71
CA VAL A 215 -19.26 -4.59 -17.88
C VAL A 215 -17.89 -4.24 -18.45
N SER A 216 -17.01 -3.69 -17.61
CA SER A 216 -15.62 -3.40 -17.95
C SER A 216 -14.91 -4.68 -18.41
N LYS A 217 -14.19 -4.62 -19.54
CA LYS A 217 -13.57 -5.80 -20.17
C LYS A 217 -12.46 -6.40 -19.29
N ILE A 218 -12.51 -7.72 -19.10
CA ILE A 218 -11.49 -8.53 -18.41
C ILE A 218 -10.28 -8.68 -19.32
N THR A 219 -9.07 -8.58 -18.78
CA THR A 219 -7.84 -8.69 -19.58
C THR A 219 -7.07 -9.96 -19.22
N LEU A 220 -6.75 -10.79 -20.21
CA LEU A 220 -5.86 -11.93 -20.07
C LEU A 220 -4.46 -11.53 -20.52
N TYR A 221 -3.47 -11.84 -19.68
CA TYR A 221 -2.06 -11.72 -19.98
C TYR A 221 -1.43 -13.12 -20.01
N LYS A 222 -0.46 -13.31 -20.89
CA LYS A 222 0.51 -14.41 -20.86
C LYS A 222 1.85 -13.74 -20.59
N SER A 223 2.45 -14.05 -19.45
CA SER A 223 3.54 -13.24 -18.90
C SER A 223 3.13 -11.75 -18.85
N SER A 224 3.92 -10.82 -19.40
CA SER A 224 3.61 -9.38 -19.46
C SER A 224 2.81 -8.95 -20.70
N SER A 225 2.51 -9.88 -21.61
CA SER A 225 1.84 -9.57 -22.88
C SER A 225 0.34 -9.82 -22.79
N THR A 226 -0.47 -8.85 -23.20
CA THR A 226 -1.93 -9.04 -23.30
C THR A 226 -2.24 -10.04 -24.40
N VAL A 227 -2.90 -11.14 -24.04
CA VAL A 227 -3.41 -12.16 -24.98
C VAL A 227 -4.73 -11.69 -25.59
N GLY A 228 -5.57 -11.04 -24.79
CA GLY A 228 -6.87 -10.55 -25.26
C GLY A 228 -7.70 -9.92 -24.16
N THR A 229 -8.84 -9.35 -24.55
CA THR A 229 -9.85 -8.82 -23.63
C THR A 229 -11.16 -9.58 -23.82
N TYR A 230 -11.80 -9.90 -22.70
CA TYR A 230 -12.92 -10.82 -22.61
C TYR A 230 -14.07 -10.17 -21.84
N SER A 231 -15.30 -10.58 -22.13
CA SER A 231 -16.49 -10.11 -21.40
C SER A 231 -16.77 -10.89 -20.12
N SER A 232 -16.08 -12.02 -19.90
CA SER A 232 -16.35 -12.95 -18.79
C SER A 232 -15.06 -13.67 -18.36
N VAL A 233 -14.97 -14.06 -17.09
CA VAL A 233 -13.87 -14.85 -16.52
C VAL A 233 -13.80 -16.21 -17.20
N LYS A 234 -14.96 -16.84 -17.47
CA LYS A 234 -15.05 -18.10 -18.21
C LYS A 234 -14.40 -18.02 -19.59
N SER A 235 -14.71 -16.97 -20.36
CA SER A 235 -14.11 -16.78 -21.69
C SER A 235 -12.62 -16.44 -21.62
N ALA A 236 -12.15 -15.74 -20.58
CA ALA A 236 -10.73 -15.50 -20.35
C ALA A 236 -9.98 -16.80 -19.99
N LEU A 237 -10.56 -17.66 -19.15
CA LEU A 237 -9.97 -18.96 -18.80
C LEU A 237 -9.96 -19.94 -19.98
N ALA A 238 -11.00 -19.92 -20.84
CA ALA A 238 -11.03 -20.74 -22.05
C ALA A 238 -9.91 -20.38 -23.05
N ALA A 239 -9.39 -19.16 -22.98
CA ALA A 239 -8.27 -18.70 -23.81
C ALA A 239 -6.88 -18.97 -23.19
N VAL A 240 -6.82 -19.53 -21.98
CA VAL A 240 -5.56 -19.97 -21.38
C VAL A 240 -5.06 -21.21 -22.12
N GLY A 241 -3.82 -21.17 -22.60
CA GLY A 241 -3.21 -22.32 -23.26
C GLY A 241 -2.93 -23.47 -22.30
N SER A 242 -2.63 -24.65 -22.84
CA SER A 242 -2.39 -25.88 -22.07
C SER A 242 -1.24 -25.79 -21.06
N SER A 243 -0.28 -24.89 -21.26
CA SER A 243 0.83 -24.60 -20.35
C SER A 243 1.26 -23.12 -20.40
N GLY A 244 2.05 -22.68 -19.42
CA GLY A 244 2.60 -21.32 -19.30
C GLY A 244 2.09 -20.56 -18.08
N SER A 245 2.49 -19.29 -17.96
CA SER A 245 2.09 -18.40 -16.86
C SER A 245 1.16 -17.30 -17.37
N TYR A 246 -0.04 -17.22 -16.78
CA TYR A 246 -1.09 -16.30 -17.20
C TYR A 246 -1.56 -15.45 -16.03
N THR A 247 -2.08 -14.26 -16.35
CA THR A 247 -2.75 -13.39 -15.38
C THR A 247 -4.07 -12.91 -15.96
N ILE A 248 -5.17 -13.16 -15.26
CA ILE A 248 -6.50 -12.64 -15.56
C ILE A 248 -6.75 -11.47 -14.62
N VAL A 249 -6.93 -10.28 -15.19
CA VAL A 249 -7.23 -9.06 -14.44
C VAL A 249 -8.70 -8.71 -14.66
N ILE A 250 -9.44 -8.71 -13.57
CA ILE A 250 -10.89 -8.49 -13.55
C ILE A 250 -11.13 -7.09 -12.98
N PRO A 251 -11.65 -6.14 -13.79
CA PRO A 251 -12.01 -4.83 -13.30
C PRO A 251 -13.04 -4.88 -12.18
N LYS A 252 -13.19 -3.76 -11.46
CA LYS A 252 -14.29 -3.62 -10.49
C LYS A 252 -15.65 -3.84 -11.16
N GLY A 253 -16.52 -4.57 -10.48
CA GLY A 253 -17.87 -4.88 -10.92
C GLY A 253 -18.38 -6.20 -10.34
N THR A 254 -19.65 -6.47 -10.63
CA THR A 254 -20.29 -7.76 -10.37
C THR A 254 -20.44 -8.50 -11.70
N TYR A 255 -19.86 -9.69 -11.75
CA TYR A 255 -19.82 -10.59 -12.90
C TYR A 255 -20.72 -11.77 -12.61
N ASN A 256 -21.91 -11.79 -13.21
CA ASN A 256 -22.84 -12.90 -13.05
C ASN A 256 -22.47 -14.01 -14.04
N GLU A 257 -21.79 -15.04 -13.54
CA GLU A 257 -21.28 -16.15 -14.35
C GLU A 257 -21.56 -17.48 -13.64
N ASN A 258 -21.97 -18.49 -14.41
CA ASN A 258 -22.23 -19.83 -13.88
C ASN A 258 -21.19 -20.81 -14.41
N TYR A 259 -20.74 -21.70 -13.52
CA TYR A 259 -19.82 -22.80 -13.81
C TYR A 259 -18.60 -22.36 -14.63
N ILE A 260 -17.74 -21.60 -13.99
CA ILE A 260 -16.42 -21.21 -14.46
C ILE A 260 -15.49 -22.40 -14.23
N ASN A 261 -14.80 -22.88 -15.25
CA ASN A 261 -13.88 -23.99 -15.07
C ASN A 261 -12.55 -23.79 -15.79
N TYR A 262 -11.55 -24.49 -15.30
CA TYR A 262 -10.26 -24.66 -15.97
C TYR A 262 -9.70 -26.04 -15.66
N ASN A 263 -9.34 -26.80 -16.70
CA ASN A 263 -8.71 -28.11 -16.57
C ASN A 263 -7.43 -28.14 -17.41
N GLY A 264 -6.29 -27.94 -16.74
CA GLY A 264 -5.00 -27.86 -17.41
C GLY A 264 -3.83 -27.79 -16.42
N SER A 265 -2.64 -27.46 -16.92
CA SER A 265 -1.41 -27.42 -16.12
C SER A 265 -0.76 -26.03 -16.01
N ALA A 266 -1.32 -25.02 -16.69
CA ALA A 266 -0.82 -23.64 -16.60
C ALA A 266 -0.85 -23.07 -15.18
N SER A 267 0.07 -22.14 -14.92
CA SER A 267 0.07 -21.29 -13.72
C SER A 267 -0.78 -20.05 -14.00
N ILE A 268 -1.82 -19.80 -13.21
CA ILE A 268 -2.79 -18.73 -13.48
C ILE A 268 -2.99 -17.87 -12.23
N THR A 269 -2.75 -16.57 -12.37
CA THR A 269 -3.16 -15.56 -11.38
C THR A 269 -4.48 -14.94 -11.80
N ILE A 270 -5.56 -15.13 -11.05
CA ILE A 270 -6.84 -14.44 -11.23
C ILE A 270 -6.95 -13.36 -10.17
N ARG A 271 -7.01 -12.10 -10.58
CA ARG A 271 -7.03 -10.98 -9.65
C ARG A 271 -8.08 -9.92 -9.97
N GLY A 272 -8.70 -9.39 -8.94
CA GLY A 272 -9.40 -8.11 -9.04
C GLY A 272 -8.43 -6.97 -9.28
N ASP A 273 -8.90 -5.93 -9.97
CA ASP A 273 -8.12 -4.72 -10.25
C ASP A 273 -8.21 -3.67 -9.12
N SER A 274 -8.93 -3.99 -8.04
CA SER A 274 -8.96 -3.22 -6.80
C SER A 274 -8.11 -3.88 -5.71
N SER A 275 -7.79 -3.11 -4.66
CA SER A 275 -7.23 -3.63 -3.41
C SER A 275 -8.29 -4.21 -2.47
N SER A 276 -9.58 -3.92 -2.69
CA SER A 276 -10.68 -4.52 -1.92
C SER A 276 -11.29 -5.70 -2.66
N TYR A 277 -11.43 -6.85 -1.99
CA TYR A 277 -12.11 -8.01 -2.57
C TYR A 277 -13.59 -7.76 -2.87
N SER A 278 -14.22 -6.79 -2.19
CA SER A 278 -15.63 -6.45 -2.39
C SER A 278 -15.92 -5.77 -3.71
N ASP A 279 -14.90 -5.19 -4.35
CA ASP A 279 -15.09 -4.38 -5.55
C ASP A 279 -15.17 -5.25 -6.82
N THR A 280 -14.67 -6.48 -6.75
CA THR A 280 -14.69 -7.44 -7.85
C THR A 280 -15.42 -8.69 -7.37
N VAL A 281 -16.69 -8.81 -7.73
CA VAL A 281 -17.55 -9.92 -7.29
C VAL A 281 -17.88 -10.79 -8.50
N ILE A 282 -17.51 -12.07 -8.44
CA ILE A 282 -18.00 -13.09 -9.36
C ILE A 282 -19.12 -13.82 -8.64
N LYS A 283 -20.32 -13.77 -9.21
CA LYS A 283 -21.54 -14.27 -8.58
C LYS A 283 -22.24 -15.28 -9.48
N GLY A 284 -22.67 -16.38 -8.91
CA GLY A 284 -23.40 -17.42 -9.63
C GLY A 284 -23.28 -18.77 -8.96
N HIS A 285 -23.47 -19.84 -9.71
CA HIS A 285 -23.44 -21.21 -9.19
C HIS A 285 -23.07 -22.22 -10.28
N GLY A 286 -22.94 -23.50 -9.92
CA GLY A 286 -22.68 -24.58 -10.88
C GLY A 286 -23.86 -24.87 -11.82
N THR A 287 -23.74 -25.92 -12.63
CA THR A 287 -24.79 -26.34 -13.57
C THR A 287 -25.60 -27.55 -13.09
N ASN A 288 -25.12 -28.28 -12.09
CA ASN A 288 -25.81 -29.45 -11.56
C ASN A 288 -25.65 -29.56 -10.04
N MET A 289 -26.70 -29.18 -9.31
CA MET A 289 -26.74 -29.22 -7.84
C MET A 289 -26.97 -30.61 -7.25
N LYS A 290 -27.20 -31.63 -8.09
CA LYS A 290 -27.49 -33.00 -7.63
C LYS A 290 -26.25 -33.87 -7.55
N THR A 291 -25.11 -33.40 -8.05
CA THR A 291 -23.85 -34.14 -8.09
C THR A 291 -22.79 -33.45 -7.27
N GLU A 292 -21.83 -34.24 -6.77
CA GLU A 292 -20.67 -33.70 -6.03
C GLU A 292 -19.80 -32.79 -6.92
N LYS A 293 -19.67 -33.15 -8.20
CA LYS A 293 -19.00 -32.34 -9.22
C LYS A 293 -20.03 -31.63 -10.09
N GLY A 294 -19.81 -30.37 -10.41
CA GLY A 294 -20.67 -29.58 -11.30
C GLY A 294 -21.58 -28.58 -10.60
N ARG A 295 -21.54 -28.49 -9.27
CA ARG A 295 -22.31 -27.53 -8.45
C ARG A 295 -21.49 -26.28 -8.07
N GLU A 296 -20.21 -26.27 -8.40
CA GLU A 296 -19.28 -25.21 -8.07
C GLU A 296 -19.44 -24.00 -9.00
N LEU A 297 -19.40 -22.79 -8.43
CA LEU A 297 -19.27 -21.56 -9.23
C LEU A 297 -17.96 -21.56 -10.01
N MET A 298 -16.84 -21.90 -9.34
CA MET A 298 -15.52 -22.00 -9.96
C MET A 298 -14.88 -23.35 -9.66
N GLU A 299 -14.60 -24.13 -10.71
CA GLU A 299 -13.99 -25.46 -10.64
C GLU A 299 -12.60 -25.47 -11.31
N LEU A 300 -11.56 -25.80 -10.54
CA LEU A 300 -10.17 -25.76 -10.98
C LEU A 300 -9.53 -27.14 -10.88
N MET A 301 -9.18 -27.72 -12.03
CA MET A 301 -8.82 -29.13 -12.19
C MET A 301 -7.46 -29.31 -12.88
N GLY A 302 -6.97 -30.56 -12.87
CA GLY A 302 -5.77 -30.96 -13.60
C GLY A 302 -4.52 -30.85 -12.72
N SER A 303 -3.49 -30.15 -13.19
CA SER A 303 -2.22 -29.95 -12.45
C SER A 303 -1.80 -28.48 -12.38
N CYS A 304 -2.79 -27.58 -12.39
CA CYS A 304 -2.59 -26.14 -12.41
C CYS A 304 -2.06 -25.56 -11.10
N ASN A 305 -1.33 -24.45 -11.20
CA ASN A 305 -0.96 -23.64 -10.05
C ASN A 305 -1.73 -22.33 -10.06
N ILE A 306 -2.55 -22.08 -9.06
CA ILE A 306 -3.51 -20.98 -9.05
C ILE A 306 -3.14 -19.96 -7.98
N VAL A 307 -3.25 -18.68 -8.35
CA VAL A 307 -3.25 -17.55 -7.42
C VAL A 307 -4.57 -16.80 -7.56
N LEU A 308 -5.35 -16.70 -6.48
CA LEU A 308 -6.52 -15.83 -6.39
C LEU A 308 -6.19 -14.59 -5.56
N LYS A 309 -6.56 -13.40 -6.03
CA LYS A 309 -6.22 -12.15 -5.33
C LYS A 309 -7.29 -11.07 -5.45
N ASN A 310 -7.65 -10.44 -4.33
CA ASN A 310 -8.51 -9.24 -4.29
C ASN A 310 -9.86 -9.40 -5.01
N LEU A 311 -10.54 -10.53 -4.85
CA LEU A 311 -11.84 -10.79 -5.46
C LEU A 311 -12.79 -11.55 -4.52
N THR A 312 -14.08 -11.48 -4.81
CA THR A 312 -15.13 -12.24 -4.14
C THR A 312 -15.69 -13.30 -5.08
N LEU A 313 -15.81 -14.54 -4.63
CA LEU A 313 -16.67 -15.56 -5.21
C LEU A 313 -17.91 -15.70 -4.33
N GLU A 314 -19.09 -15.49 -4.91
CA GLU A 314 -20.37 -15.48 -4.18
C GLU A 314 -21.38 -16.41 -4.84
N SER A 315 -21.88 -17.38 -4.08
CA SER A 315 -22.98 -18.23 -4.53
C SER A 315 -24.26 -17.43 -4.46
N ASP A 316 -25.02 -17.40 -5.55
CA ASP A 316 -26.39 -16.91 -5.53
C ASP A 316 -27.42 -18.03 -5.32
N TYR A 317 -26.97 -19.27 -5.05
CA TYR A 317 -27.80 -20.44 -4.79
C TYR A 317 -28.21 -20.52 -3.31
N THR A 318 -29.26 -19.80 -2.95
CA THR A 318 -29.75 -19.69 -1.56
C THR A 318 -31.10 -20.40 -1.35
N ARG A 319 -31.38 -20.82 -0.11
CA ARG A 319 -32.64 -21.52 0.26
C ARG A 319 -33.85 -20.64 -0.05
N ALA A 320 -33.75 -19.35 0.29
CA ALA A 320 -34.78 -18.35 0.02
C ALA A 320 -35.09 -18.18 -1.48
N LYS A 321 -34.08 -18.26 -2.35
CA LYS A 321 -34.24 -18.06 -3.79
C LYS A 321 -34.77 -19.31 -4.51
N TYR A 322 -34.33 -20.49 -4.09
CA TYR A 322 -34.61 -21.75 -4.80
C TYR A 322 -35.59 -22.69 -4.09
N GLY A 323 -36.06 -22.36 -2.89
CA GLY A 323 -37.09 -23.11 -2.17
C GLY A 323 -36.68 -24.54 -1.78
N THR A 324 -35.38 -24.83 -1.76
CA THR A 324 -34.82 -26.13 -1.40
C THR A 324 -34.14 -26.06 -0.03
N SER A 325 -34.25 -27.13 0.76
CA SER A 325 -33.49 -27.29 2.00
C SER A 325 -32.01 -27.60 1.74
N ASP A 326 -31.71 -28.20 0.58
CA ASP A 326 -30.38 -28.60 0.14
C ASP A 326 -29.80 -27.54 -0.81
N VAL A 327 -28.82 -26.78 -0.29
CA VAL A 327 -28.12 -25.68 -0.99
C VAL A 327 -26.63 -25.94 -1.08
N GLN A 328 -26.25 -27.19 -1.30
CA GLN A 328 -24.88 -27.56 -1.67
C GLN A 328 -24.48 -26.81 -2.95
N ALA A 329 -23.68 -25.76 -2.78
CA ALA A 329 -23.23 -24.91 -3.87
C ALA A 329 -21.89 -24.27 -3.48
N GLU A 330 -20.80 -24.97 -3.80
CA GLU A 330 -19.45 -24.47 -3.64
C GLU A 330 -19.28 -23.19 -4.45
N VAL A 331 -18.60 -22.21 -3.87
CA VAL A 331 -18.06 -21.12 -4.66
C VAL A 331 -16.72 -21.47 -5.28
N LEU A 332 -15.98 -22.40 -4.68
CA LEU A 332 -14.70 -22.89 -5.16
C LEU A 332 -14.54 -24.40 -4.96
N GLY A 333 -14.32 -25.11 -6.06
CA GLY A 333 -13.77 -26.46 -6.08
C GLY A 333 -12.34 -26.48 -6.64
N PHE A 334 -11.41 -27.06 -5.87
CA PHE A 334 -10.02 -27.26 -6.29
C PHE A 334 -9.67 -28.75 -6.33
N ASP A 335 -9.81 -29.32 -7.53
CA ASP A 335 -9.58 -30.72 -7.88
C ASP A 335 -8.30 -30.89 -8.70
N SER A 336 -7.22 -30.26 -8.24
CA SER A 336 -5.94 -30.30 -8.93
C SER A 336 -4.84 -30.91 -8.07
N THR A 337 -3.92 -31.62 -8.73
CA THR A 337 -2.67 -32.11 -8.14
C THR A 337 -1.62 -31.01 -7.96
N GLY A 338 -1.86 -29.80 -8.47
CA GLY A 338 -1.02 -28.62 -8.28
C GLY A 338 -1.31 -27.88 -6.98
N THR A 339 -1.15 -26.56 -7.00
CA THR A 339 -1.25 -25.70 -5.81
C THR A 339 -2.26 -24.57 -5.98
N LEU A 340 -2.92 -24.14 -4.91
CA LEU A 340 -3.77 -22.96 -4.91
C LEU A 340 -3.43 -22.03 -3.75
N ALA A 341 -3.14 -20.76 -4.04
CA ALA A 341 -2.94 -19.72 -3.05
C ALA A 341 -3.99 -18.61 -3.24
N ALA A 342 -4.70 -18.23 -2.19
CA ALA A 342 -5.65 -17.12 -2.22
C ALA A 342 -5.24 -16.05 -1.20
N TYR A 343 -5.24 -14.79 -1.63
CA TYR A 343 -4.93 -13.65 -0.76
C TYR A 343 -5.99 -12.58 -0.84
N ASN A 344 -6.44 -12.12 0.32
CA ASN A 344 -7.42 -11.03 0.41
C ASN A 344 -8.60 -11.29 -0.53
N CYS A 345 -9.21 -12.47 -0.42
CA CYS A 345 -10.38 -12.88 -1.19
C CYS A 345 -11.56 -13.17 -0.26
N ALA A 346 -12.78 -13.10 -0.77
CA ALA A 346 -13.98 -13.54 -0.06
C ALA A 346 -14.65 -14.72 -0.77
N PHE A 347 -15.08 -15.71 0.00
CA PHE A 347 -15.78 -16.90 -0.47
C PHE A 347 -17.08 -17.02 0.29
N LYS A 348 -18.20 -16.83 -0.41
CA LYS A 348 -19.51 -16.63 0.21
C LYS A 348 -20.52 -17.65 -0.28
N GLY A 349 -20.93 -18.55 0.60
CA GLY A 349 -21.92 -19.57 0.29
C GLY A 349 -22.76 -19.92 1.51
N HIS A 350 -23.47 -21.03 1.42
CA HIS A 350 -24.27 -21.60 2.51
C HIS A 350 -23.71 -22.98 2.87
N GLN A 351 -24.24 -24.01 2.21
CA GLN A 351 -23.75 -25.36 2.38
C GLN A 351 -22.62 -25.64 1.38
N ASP A 352 -21.56 -26.29 1.85
CA ASP A 352 -20.42 -26.73 1.04
C ASP A 352 -19.71 -25.57 0.32
N THR A 353 -19.50 -24.39 0.95
CA THR A 353 -18.87 -23.22 0.29
C THR A 353 -17.52 -23.53 -0.39
N MET A 354 -16.66 -24.35 0.21
CA MET A 354 -15.30 -24.62 -0.26
C MET A 354 -14.98 -26.12 -0.31
N ARG A 355 -14.53 -26.62 -1.48
CA ARG A 355 -13.94 -27.97 -1.62
C ARG A 355 -12.49 -27.91 -2.07
N THR A 356 -11.61 -28.69 -1.41
CA THR A 356 -10.19 -28.80 -1.77
C THR A 356 -9.67 -30.25 -1.78
N THR A 357 -8.73 -30.57 -2.67
CA THR A 357 -8.03 -31.88 -2.77
C THR A 357 -6.48 -31.77 -2.74
N GLY A 358 -5.90 -30.71 -3.32
CA GLY A 358 -4.44 -30.52 -3.43
C GLY A 358 -3.79 -29.85 -2.20
N LYS A 359 -2.70 -29.10 -2.44
CA LYS A 359 -2.11 -28.18 -1.43
C LYS A 359 -2.70 -26.79 -1.63
N THR A 360 -3.43 -26.29 -0.64
CA THR A 360 -4.05 -24.97 -0.71
C THR A 360 -3.69 -24.08 0.46
N TRP A 361 -3.51 -22.79 0.21
CA TRP A 361 -3.20 -21.77 1.20
C TRP A 361 -4.07 -20.52 1.01
N PHE A 362 -4.94 -20.27 1.98
CA PHE A 362 -5.80 -19.09 2.04
C PHE A 362 -5.23 -18.15 3.09
N TYR A 363 -4.84 -16.93 2.70
CA TYR A 363 -4.20 -15.97 3.58
C TYR A 363 -4.99 -14.66 3.60
N LYS A 364 -5.38 -14.21 4.80
CA LYS A 364 -6.21 -13.00 4.99
C LYS A 364 -7.49 -13.00 4.16
N CYS A 365 -8.11 -14.17 4.01
CA CYS A 365 -9.36 -14.32 3.29
C CYS A 365 -10.58 -14.27 4.24
N TYR A 366 -11.74 -14.03 3.66
CA TYR A 366 -13.04 -14.16 4.31
C TYR A 366 -13.75 -15.40 3.76
N VAL A 367 -14.28 -16.27 4.62
CA VAL A 367 -15.08 -17.44 4.23
C VAL A 367 -16.35 -17.45 5.05
N GLU A 368 -17.50 -17.62 4.39
CA GLU A 368 -18.79 -17.77 5.08
C GLU A 368 -19.63 -18.96 4.60
N GLY A 369 -20.46 -19.47 5.50
CA GLY A 369 -21.44 -20.52 5.23
C GLY A 369 -22.20 -20.97 6.47
N ASP A 370 -23.09 -21.95 6.31
CA ASP A 370 -23.85 -22.53 7.41
C ASP A 370 -23.53 -24.01 7.60
N VAL A 371 -23.59 -24.83 6.56
CA VAL A 371 -23.40 -26.29 6.68
C VAL A 371 -22.13 -26.75 5.98
N ASP A 372 -21.21 -27.38 6.72
CA ASP A 372 -19.97 -28.00 6.23
C ASP A 372 -19.17 -27.11 5.26
N PHE A 373 -19.20 -25.80 5.49
CA PHE A 373 -18.84 -24.84 4.45
C PHE A 373 -17.34 -24.81 4.12
N ILE A 374 -16.49 -25.44 4.94
CA ILE A 374 -15.12 -25.80 4.58
C ILE A 374 -14.99 -27.32 4.63
N TRP A 375 -14.92 -27.96 3.47
CA TRP A 375 -14.76 -29.39 3.41
C TRP A 375 -13.62 -29.78 2.45
N MET A 376 -13.09 -30.97 2.67
CA MET A 376 -11.93 -31.47 1.94
C MET A 376 -12.28 -32.83 1.39
N GLU A 377 -11.90 -33.11 0.14
CA GLU A 377 -12.08 -34.42 -0.45
C GLU A 377 -11.10 -35.43 0.16
N SER A 378 -11.38 -36.74 0.07
CA SER A 378 -10.52 -37.78 0.65
C SER A 378 -9.13 -37.83 0.01
N SER A 379 -8.98 -37.41 -1.24
CA SER A 379 -7.69 -37.21 -1.92
C SER A 379 -6.90 -35.99 -1.42
N GLY A 380 -7.52 -35.19 -0.54
CA GLY A 380 -6.98 -34.04 0.20
C GLY A 380 -5.58 -34.23 0.78
N ILE A 381 -4.67 -33.31 0.50
CA ILE A 381 -3.37 -33.23 1.18
C ILE A 381 -3.45 -32.26 2.36
N VAL A 382 -3.59 -30.96 2.07
CA VAL A 382 -3.60 -29.92 3.10
C VAL A 382 -4.29 -28.66 2.59
N ALA A 383 -5.22 -28.13 3.38
CA ALA A 383 -5.85 -26.85 3.17
C ALA A 383 -5.59 -25.94 4.37
N LEU A 384 -4.62 -25.03 4.22
CA LEU A 384 -4.25 -24.07 5.26
C LEU A 384 -5.04 -22.77 5.09
N TYR A 385 -5.75 -22.38 6.13
CA TYR A 385 -6.33 -21.05 6.29
C TYR A 385 -5.51 -20.30 7.34
N GLU A 386 -4.86 -19.22 6.96
CA GLU A 386 -3.97 -18.43 7.80
C GLU A 386 -4.48 -17.00 7.92
N GLU A 387 -4.65 -16.51 9.14
CA GLU A 387 -5.13 -15.15 9.42
C GLU A 387 -6.45 -14.81 8.70
N CYS A 388 -7.29 -15.81 8.46
CA CYS A 388 -8.58 -15.65 7.79
C CYS A 388 -9.68 -15.29 8.78
N THR A 389 -10.75 -14.67 8.29
CA THR A 389 -12.02 -14.61 9.00
C THR A 389 -12.94 -15.70 8.48
N ILE A 390 -13.38 -16.58 9.38
CA ILE A 390 -14.28 -17.71 9.07
C ILE A 390 -15.59 -17.45 9.79
N SER A 391 -16.69 -17.27 9.07
CA SER A 391 -17.94 -16.76 9.63
C SER A 391 -19.10 -17.69 9.34
N SER A 392 -19.77 -18.20 10.38
CA SER A 392 -21.08 -18.81 10.15
C SER A 392 -22.12 -17.74 9.84
N VAL A 393 -23.01 -18.00 8.88
CA VAL A 393 -24.14 -17.14 8.54
C VAL A 393 -25.44 -17.72 9.08
N TYR A 394 -26.36 -16.84 9.49
CA TYR A 394 -27.70 -17.23 9.90
C TYR A 394 -28.62 -17.18 8.68
N ASP A 395 -29.17 -18.33 8.28
CA ASP A 395 -30.17 -18.43 7.23
C ASP A 395 -31.54 -18.71 7.86
N SER A 396 -32.42 -17.72 7.84
CA SER A 396 -33.78 -17.83 8.37
C SER A 396 -34.67 -18.82 7.59
N SER A 397 -34.25 -19.22 6.40
CA SER A 397 -34.96 -20.21 5.58
C SER A 397 -34.47 -21.64 5.85
N ALA A 398 -33.47 -21.82 6.71
CA ALA A 398 -32.98 -23.15 7.07
C ALA A 398 -33.91 -23.83 8.09
N SER A 399 -34.18 -25.12 7.88
CA SER A 399 -34.97 -25.93 8.82
C SER A 399 -34.22 -26.25 10.12
N SER A 400 -32.89 -26.14 10.08
CA SER A 400 -31.99 -26.26 11.22
C SER A 400 -31.03 -25.08 11.19
N HIS A 401 -30.74 -24.53 12.37
CA HIS A 401 -29.78 -23.44 12.54
C HIS A 401 -28.48 -23.95 13.17
N ASP A 402 -28.23 -25.26 13.09
CA ASP A 402 -26.91 -25.79 13.34
C ASP A 402 -25.96 -25.35 12.23
N ALA A 403 -24.83 -24.76 12.62
CA ALA A 403 -23.77 -24.42 11.69
C ALA A 403 -22.53 -25.28 11.91
N TYR A 404 -21.88 -25.73 10.84
CA TYR A 404 -20.70 -26.60 10.89
C TYR A 404 -19.57 -26.00 10.07
N VAL A 405 -18.49 -25.60 10.74
CA VAL A 405 -17.37 -24.92 10.08
C VAL A 405 -16.62 -25.86 9.14
N MET A 406 -16.27 -27.06 9.60
CA MET A 406 -15.44 -27.97 8.83
C MET A 406 -15.96 -29.41 8.78
N ALA A 407 -15.83 -30.03 7.60
CA ALA A 407 -16.04 -31.46 7.36
C ALA A 407 -14.84 -32.09 6.61
N PRO A 408 -13.65 -32.18 7.22
CA PRO A 408 -12.48 -32.71 6.54
C PRO A 408 -12.53 -34.24 6.44
N ARG A 409 -12.13 -34.80 5.30
CA ARG A 409 -11.82 -36.23 5.13
C ARG A 409 -10.46 -36.39 4.47
N ALA A 410 -9.66 -37.37 4.92
CA ALA A 410 -8.38 -37.73 4.32
C ALA A 410 -8.27 -39.25 4.25
N THR A 411 -8.01 -39.80 3.06
CA THR A 411 -7.87 -41.25 2.86
C THR A 411 -6.81 -41.82 3.81
N LYS A 412 -7.12 -42.97 4.45
CA LYS A 412 -6.15 -43.66 5.29
C LYS A 412 -4.98 -44.14 4.44
N ALA A 413 -3.80 -43.66 4.77
CA ALA A 413 -2.55 -44.05 4.13
C ALA A 413 -1.45 -44.22 5.18
N SER A 414 -0.36 -44.87 4.80
CA SER A 414 0.85 -44.97 5.65
C SER A 414 1.43 -43.61 6.00
N THR A 415 1.18 -42.58 5.18
CA THR A 415 1.57 -41.18 5.43
C THR A 415 0.52 -40.25 4.82
N MET A 416 0.06 -39.28 5.60
CA MET A 416 -1.08 -38.40 5.27
C MET A 416 -0.72 -36.94 5.47
N GLY A 417 -1.38 -36.06 4.72
CA GLY A 417 -1.25 -34.62 4.92
C GLY A 417 -1.95 -34.14 6.20
N LYS A 418 -1.87 -32.83 6.47
CA LYS A 418 -2.44 -32.22 7.67
C LYS A 418 -3.94 -31.93 7.57
N GLY A 419 -4.55 -32.19 6.40
CA GLY A 419 -5.96 -31.94 6.16
C GLY A 419 -6.30 -30.46 6.25
N VAL A 420 -7.46 -30.12 6.80
CA VAL A 420 -7.85 -28.71 6.97
C VAL A 420 -7.21 -28.12 8.22
N VAL A 421 -6.47 -27.03 8.08
CA VAL A 421 -5.80 -26.35 9.19
C VAL A 421 -6.23 -24.89 9.24
N LEU A 422 -6.82 -24.47 10.36
CA LEU A 422 -7.07 -23.07 10.68
C LEU A 422 -5.96 -22.57 11.60
N LEU A 423 -5.16 -21.62 11.13
CA LEU A 423 -4.05 -21.00 11.85
C LEU A 423 -4.31 -19.52 12.05
N LYS A 424 -4.32 -19.04 13.30
CA LYS A 424 -4.48 -17.62 13.64
C LYS A 424 -5.74 -16.97 13.02
N CYS A 425 -6.77 -17.77 12.78
CA CYS A 425 -8.01 -17.29 12.18
C CYS A 425 -8.91 -16.65 13.25
N THR A 426 -9.77 -15.72 12.81
CA THR A 426 -10.89 -15.23 13.61
C THR A 426 -12.14 -15.98 13.19
N LEU A 427 -12.69 -16.80 14.09
CA LEU A 427 -13.93 -17.52 13.85
C LEU A 427 -15.12 -16.75 14.45
N LYS A 428 -16.15 -16.53 13.64
CA LYS A 428 -17.35 -15.78 13.99
C LYS A 428 -18.56 -16.69 13.88
N SER A 429 -19.45 -16.63 14.88
CA SER A 429 -20.75 -17.28 14.79
C SER A 429 -21.85 -16.23 14.70
N ALA A 430 -22.73 -16.34 13.71
CA ALA A 430 -23.95 -15.54 13.68
C ALA A 430 -24.83 -15.84 14.91
N SER A 431 -25.59 -14.84 15.35
CA SER A 431 -26.58 -15.01 16.41
C SER A 431 -27.73 -15.87 15.91
N GLY A 432 -28.28 -16.73 16.77
CA GLY A 432 -29.33 -17.68 16.41
C GLY A 432 -28.81 -19.03 15.90
N ASN A 433 -27.53 -19.13 15.51
CA ASN A 433 -26.91 -20.40 15.15
C ASN A 433 -26.52 -21.23 16.39
N SER A 434 -26.49 -22.55 16.21
CA SER A 434 -25.76 -23.51 17.04
C SER A 434 -24.51 -23.96 16.26
N THR A 435 -23.41 -23.23 16.43
CA THR A 435 -22.18 -23.41 15.64
C THR A 435 -21.20 -24.38 16.29
N TYR A 436 -20.77 -25.34 15.50
CA TYR A 436 -19.75 -26.35 15.81
C TYR A 436 -18.54 -26.17 14.89
N LEU A 437 -17.33 -26.45 15.39
CA LEU A 437 -16.13 -26.45 14.55
C LEU A 437 -16.14 -27.60 13.55
N PHE A 438 -16.64 -28.76 13.97
CA PHE A 438 -16.52 -29.99 13.20
C PHE A 438 -17.82 -30.78 13.09
N ARG A 439 -18.01 -31.40 11.94
CA ARG A 439 -19.00 -32.46 11.72
C ARG A 439 -18.39 -33.60 10.90
N ASN A 440 -18.83 -34.82 11.18
CA ASN A 440 -18.55 -36.00 10.37
C ASN A 440 -19.84 -36.40 9.64
N PRO A 441 -20.14 -35.81 8.47
CA PRO A 441 -21.33 -36.13 7.71
C PRO A 441 -21.31 -37.53 7.06
N TRP A 442 -20.16 -38.22 7.11
CA TRP A 442 -19.91 -39.44 6.36
C TRP A 442 -20.15 -40.74 7.14
N GLY A 443 -20.52 -40.64 8.42
CA GLY A 443 -20.74 -41.80 9.29
C GLY A 443 -19.46 -42.59 9.60
N SER A 444 -19.61 -43.89 9.83
CA SER A 444 -18.56 -44.81 10.30
C SER A 444 -17.71 -45.43 9.18
N ASN A 445 -17.61 -44.81 8.01
CA ASN A 445 -16.83 -45.35 6.90
C ASN A 445 -15.32 -45.35 7.26
N SER A 446 -14.74 -46.55 7.24
CA SER A 446 -13.40 -46.85 7.74
C SER A 446 -12.27 -46.44 6.80
N ASN A 447 -12.54 -45.86 5.63
CA ASN A 447 -11.53 -45.60 4.60
C ASN A 447 -10.83 -44.24 4.72
N TYR A 448 -11.35 -43.34 5.55
CA TYR A 448 -10.74 -42.03 5.79
C TYR A 448 -10.62 -41.70 7.29
N TYR A 449 -9.77 -40.73 7.60
CA TYR A 449 -9.77 -40.01 8.88
C TYR A 449 -10.35 -38.61 8.67
N ASN A 450 -11.04 -38.10 9.68
CA ASN A 450 -11.44 -36.71 9.71
C ASN A 450 -10.27 -35.85 10.20
N GLN A 451 -9.36 -35.51 9.29
CA GLN A 451 -8.10 -34.87 9.62
C GLN A 451 -8.24 -33.33 9.60
N GLY A 452 -8.16 -32.69 10.78
CA GLY A 452 -8.19 -31.23 10.85
C GLY A 452 -7.57 -30.65 12.13
N ALA A 453 -7.14 -29.39 12.06
CA ALA A 453 -6.51 -28.69 13.18
C ALA A 453 -6.98 -27.24 13.31
N VAL A 454 -7.18 -26.78 14.56
CA VAL A 454 -7.46 -25.36 14.88
C VAL A 454 -6.43 -24.84 15.87
N VAL A 455 -5.63 -23.86 15.46
CA VAL A 455 -4.43 -23.40 16.17
C VAL A 455 -4.40 -21.87 16.23
N ASP A 456 -4.16 -21.33 17.43
CA ASP A 456 -4.06 -19.89 17.72
C ASP A 456 -5.26 -19.06 17.24
N CYS A 457 -6.43 -19.68 17.15
CA CYS A 457 -7.62 -19.03 16.62
C CYS A 457 -8.43 -18.31 17.71
N THR A 458 -9.05 -17.20 17.34
CA THR A 458 -9.95 -16.42 18.21
C THR A 458 -11.40 -16.69 17.83
N PHE A 459 -12.29 -16.54 18.81
CA PHE A 459 -13.72 -16.83 18.67
C PHE A 459 -14.54 -15.60 19.06
N SER A 460 -15.59 -15.31 18.29
CA SER A 460 -16.55 -14.24 18.58
C SER A 460 -17.95 -14.60 18.07
N GLY A 461 -18.96 -13.90 18.55
CA GLY A 461 -20.37 -14.17 18.25
C GLY A 461 -21.03 -15.11 19.26
N SER A 462 -22.36 -15.02 19.39
CA SER A 462 -23.11 -15.71 20.46
C SER A 462 -23.59 -17.11 20.10
N GLY A 463 -23.49 -17.53 18.83
CA GLY A 463 -23.97 -18.84 18.41
C GLY A 463 -23.01 -20.01 18.63
N TRP A 464 -21.87 -19.84 19.31
CA TRP A 464 -20.99 -20.97 19.64
C TRP A 464 -21.60 -21.85 20.72
N VAL A 465 -21.63 -23.17 20.47
CA VAL A 465 -22.10 -24.15 21.45
C VAL A 465 -20.95 -24.67 22.32
N SER A 466 -21.30 -25.29 23.45
CA SER A 466 -20.33 -25.85 24.41
C SER A 466 -19.53 -27.04 23.87
N SER A 467 -19.99 -27.68 22.81
CA SER A 467 -19.31 -28.79 22.15
C SER A 467 -18.65 -28.35 20.86
N ALA A 468 -17.38 -28.70 20.69
CA ALA A 468 -16.63 -28.36 19.49
C ALA A 468 -17.11 -29.10 18.23
N ALA A 469 -17.83 -30.22 18.38
CA ALA A 469 -18.30 -31.02 17.25
C ALA A 469 -19.71 -31.59 17.49
N LYS A 470 -20.42 -31.92 16.41
CA LYS A 470 -21.77 -32.52 16.50
C LYS A 470 -21.75 -34.05 16.53
N SER A 471 -20.71 -34.66 15.97
CA SER A 471 -20.60 -36.11 15.79
C SER A 471 -19.15 -36.57 16.02
N ALA A 472 -18.96 -37.85 16.36
CA ALA A 472 -17.63 -38.41 16.58
C ALA A 472 -16.76 -38.36 15.32
N ALA A 473 -15.47 -38.08 15.52
CA ALA A 473 -14.46 -38.08 14.47
C ALA A 473 -13.95 -39.51 14.22
N MET A 474 -13.64 -39.80 12.96
CA MET A 474 -12.77 -40.93 12.59
C MET A 474 -11.31 -40.50 12.74
N GLY A 475 -10.60 -41.06 13.71
CA GLY A 475 -9.20 -40.75 14.02
C GLY A 475 -8.42 -41.99 14.45
N THR A 476 -7.19 -41.78 14.91
CA THR A 476 -6.42 -42.82 15.61
C THR A 476 -6.74 -42.81 17.11
N SER A 477 -6.17 -43.75 17.86
CA SER A 477 -6.22 -43.73 19.33
C SER A 477 -5.56 -42.48 19.93
N ASP A 478 -4.56 -41.92 19.24
CA ASP A 478 -3.94 -40.66 19.61
C ASP A 478 -4.23 -39.55 18.58
N GLN A 479 -5.30 -38.81 18.87
CA GLN A 479 -5.85 -37.78 17.99
C GLN A 479 -5.00 -36.51 17.96
N GLN A 480 -3.94 -36.38 18.78
CA GLN A 480 -3.01 -35.26 18.64
C GLN A 480 -2.26 -35.30 17.30
N TYR A 481 -2.18 -36.47 16.67
CA TYR A 481 -1.52 -36.67 15.37
C TYR A 481 -2.51 -36.80 14.22
N ILE A 482 -3.48 -37.71 14.32
CA ILE A 482 -4.43 -38.05 13.25
C ILE A 482 -5.87 -37.99 13.77
N GLY A 483 -6.70 -37.19 13.08
CA GLY A 483 -8.06 -36.85 13.49
C GLY A 483 -8.20 -35.34 13.68
N TRP A 484 -9.31 -34.94 14.31
CA TRP A 484 -9.51 -33.56 14.72
C TRP A 484 -8.66 -33.24 15.94
N LYS A 485 -8.01 -32.08 15.92
CA LYS A 485 -7.27 -31.55 17.05
C LYS A 485 -7.34 -30.04 17.15
N MET A 486 -7.01 -29.55 18.32
CA MET A 486 -6.92 -28.13 18.61
C MET A 486 -5.84 -27.89 19.66
N ASP A 487 -5.27 -26.70 19.68
CA ASP A 487 -4.36 -26.33 20.76
C ASP A 487 -5.10 -26.05 22.08
N SER A 488 -4.34 -25.93 23.18
CA SER A 488 -4.89 -25.68 24.50
C SER A 488 -5.69 -24.38 24.61
N SER A 489 -5.31 -23.35 23.86
CA SER A 489 -6.00 -22.05 23.87
C SER A 489 -7.38 -22.15 23.23
N VAL A 490 -7.50 -22.91 22.14
CA VAL A 490 -8.77 -23.18 21.46
C VAL A 490 -9.62 -24.17 22.26
N ALA A 491 -9.00 -25.25 22.77
CA ALA A 491 -9.69 -26.25 23.57
C ALA A 491 -10.37 -25.66 24.81
N SER A 492 -9.76 -24.64 25.43
CA SER A 492 -10.33 -23.93 26.58
C SER A 492 -11.66 -23.22 26.29
N LYS A 493 -12.03 -23.04 25.02
CA LYS A 493 -13.29 -22.39 24.61
C LYS A 493 -14.50 -23.33 24.65
N PHE A 494 -14.27 -24.63 24.77
CA PHE A 494 -15.33 -25.64 24.77
C PHE A 494 -15.34 -26.38 26.09
N SER A 495 -16.46 -26.31 26.82
CA SER A 495 -16.60 -26.98 28.12
C SER A 495 -16.89 -28.48 27.99
N SER A 496 -17.27 -28.94 26.80
CA SER A 496 -17.47 -30.37 26.50
C SER A 496 -16.63 -30.78 25.28
N LYS A 497 -15.43 -31.28 25.53
CA LYS A 497 -14.60 -31.86 24.48
C LYS A 497 -15.02 -33.31 24.27
N MET A 498 -15.55 -33.63 23.08
CA MET A 498 -15.73 -35.03 22.70
C MET A 498 -14.39 -35.76 22.79
N SER A 499 -14.38 -36.98 23.34
CA SER A 499 -13.20 -37.84 23.44
C SER A 499 -12.58 -38.18 22.09
N SER A 500 -13.29 -37.92 20.99
CA SER A 500 -12.84 -38.08 19.61
C SER A 500 -12.01 -36.91 19.07
N ILE A 501 -11.74 -35.87 19.88
CA ILE A 501 -10.92 -34.71 19.49
C ILE A 501 -9.63 -34.71 20.30
N GLY A 502 -8.48 -34.54 19.66
CA GLY A 502 -7.17 -34.43 20.29
C GLY A 502 -6.86 -33.04 20.83
N THR A 503 -5.99 -32.94 21.82
CA THR A 503 -5.35 -31.66 22.20
C THR A 503 -3.90 -31.72 21.73
N LEU A 504 -3.46 -30.71 20.98
CA LEU A 504 -2.06 -30.60 20.58
C LEU A 504 -1.20 -30.33 21.80
N SER A 505 -0.17 -31.17 22.01
CA SER A 505 0.89 -30.87 22.96
C SER A 505 1.65 -29.60 22.54
N SER A 506 2.21 -28.88 23.51
CA SER A 506 3.00 -27.68 23.23
C SER A 506 4.18 -27.96 22.29
N SER A 507 4.79 -29.14 22.40
CA SER A 507 5.88 -29.58 21.50
C SER A 507 5.38 -29.79 20.07
N ASN A 508 4.27 -30.51 19.88
CA ASN A 508 3.71 -30.73 18.55
C ASN A 508 3.19 -29.43 17.93
N LYS A 509 2.58 -28.54 18.72
CA LYS A 509 2.19 -27.21 18.24
C LYS A 509 3.38 -26.44 17.69
N SER A 510 4.45 -26.30 18.47
CA SER A 510 5.64 -25.53 18.07
C SER A 510 6.43 -26.18 16.94
N ALA A 511 6.46 -27.51 16.86
CA ALA A 511 7.20 -28.22 15.82
C ALA A 511 6.44 -28.31 14.49
N GLU A 512 5.11 -28.45 14.53
CA GLU A 512 4.32 -28.85 13.37
C GLU A 512 3.26 -27.84 12.93
N TYR A 513 2.97 -26.84 13.74
CA TYR A 513 1.96 -25.81 13.44
C TYR A 513 2.48 -24.39 13.64
N ALA A 514 3.80 -24.19 13.79
CA ALA A 514 4.38 -22.87 14.04
C ALA A 514 4.26 -21.89 12.86
N ASN A 515 4.31 -22.39 11.62
CA ASN A 515 4.23 -21.55 10.43
C ASN A 515 3.75 -22.33 9.20
N ARG A 516 3.42 -21.60 8.13
CA ARG A 516 2.88 -22.13 6.88
C ARG A 516 3.78 -23.14 6.18
N ASN A 517 5.11 -22.95 6.17
CA ASN A 517 6.02 -23.88 5.49
C ASN A 517 5.99 -25.26 6.15
N VAL A 518 6.00 -25.30 7.48
CA VAL A 518 5.92 -26.54 8.25
C VAL A 518 4.57 -27.23 8.04
N ILE A 519 3.48 -26.47 7.92
CA ILE A 519 2.14 -27.03 7.71
C ILE A 519 1.97 -27.60 6.30
N LEU A 520 2.38 -26.85 5.28
CA LEU A 520 2.15 -27.20 3.87
C LEU A 520 3.12 -28.28 3.34
N ASN A 521 4.28 -28.45 3.97
CA ASN A 521 5.37 -29.29 3.46
C ASN A 521 5.73 -30.47 4.36
N ARG A 522 4.88 -30.83 5.32
CA ARG A 522 5.10 -31.99 6.19
C ARG A 522 3.87 -32.86 6.30
N ARG A 523 4.10 -34.16 6.38
CA ARG A 523 3.10 -35.22 6.52
C ARG A 523 3.25 -35.96 7.84
N VAL A 524 2.21 -36.67 8.25
CA VAL A 524 2.18 -37.50 9.47
C VAL A 524 1.90 -38.95 9.11
N ASN A 525 2.64 -39.88 9.71
CA ASN A 525 2.36 -41.31 9.58
C ASN A 525 1.45 -41.82 10.70
N THR A 526 0.96 -43.05 10.56
CA THR A 526 0.04 -43.68 11.53
C THR A 526 0.65 -43.88 12.93
N SER A 527 1.98 -43.81 13.07
CA SER A 527 2.69 -43.86 14.34
C SER A 527 2.89 -42.48 14.99
N GLY A 528 2.33 -41.41 14.42
CA GLY A 528 2.47 -40.04 14.94
C GLY A 528 3.82 -39.39 14.63
N LYS A 529 4.61 -39.96 13.71
CA LYS A 529 5.89 -39.38 13.27
C LYS A 529 5.66 -38.46 12.07
N PHE A 530 6.16 -37.24 12.16
CA PHE A 530 6.12 -36.28 11.07
C PHE A 530 7.37 -36.39 10.18
N SER A 531 7.16 -36.27 8.87
CA SER A 531 8.22 -36.27 7.86
C SER A 531 7.97 -35.16 6.83
N ALA A 532 9.02 -34.80 6.08
CA ALA A 532 8.85 -33.93 4.93
C ALA A 532 7.89 -34.57 3.91
N ASP A 533 7.12 -33.73 3.23
CA ASP A 533 6.35 -34.14 2.05
C ASP A 533 7.30 -34.40 0.87
N SER A 534 6.93 -35.30 -0.04
CA SER A 534 7.72 -35.64 -1.22
C SER A 534 7.84 -34.47 -2.21
N SER A 535 6.88 -33.53 -2.17
CA SER A 535 6.91 -32.27 -2.89
C SER A 535 6.91 -31.10 -1.92
N SER A 536 7.94 -30.26 -1.95
CA SER A 536 7.95 -29.00 -1.21
C SER A 536 7.33 -27.89 -2.04
N TRP A 537 6.63 -26.98 -1.37
CA TRP A 537 6.05 -25.78 -1.94
C TRP A 537 6.64 -24.57 -1.24
N ASP A 538 7.41 -23.77 -1.97
CA ASP A 538 7.95 -22.49 -1.50
C ASP A 538 6.87 -21.41 -1.54
N VAL A 539 5.99 -21.48 -0.54
CA VAL A 539 4.82 -20.63 -0.43
C VAL A 539 5.19 -19.19 -0.03
N ASP A 540 6.32 -19.00 0.66
CA ASP A 540 6.80 -17.67 1.04
C ASP A 540 7.31 -16.91 -0.17
N SER A 541 8.10 -17.54 -1.04
CA SER A 541 8.51 -16.92 -2.31
C SER A 541 7.29 -16.61 -3.18
N LEU A 542 6.30 -17.50 -3.23
CA LEU A 542 5.05 -17.23 -3.95
C LEU A 542 4.31 -16.01 -3.39
N GLY A 543 4.16 -15.92 -2.07
CA GLY A 543 3.52 -14.78 -1.42
C GLY A 543 4.29 -13.48 -1.61
N ASN A 544 5.63 -13.52 -1.57
CA ASN A 544 6.49 -12.37 -1.86
C ASN A 544 6.30 -11.89 -3.32
N ASN A 545 6.38 -12.81 -4.29
CA ASN A 545 6.26 -12.51 -5.71
C ASN A 545 4.87 -11.97 -6.08
N ASN A 546 3.83 -12.34 -5.32
CA ASN A 546 2.47 -11.87 -5.53
C ASN A 546 2.06 -10.75 -4.57
N GLY A 547 2.99 -10.23 -3.75
CA GLY A 547 2.77 -9.09 -2.86
C GLY A 547 1.75 -9.34 -1.74
N PHE A 548 1.74 -10.55 -1.16
CA PHE A 548 0.82 -10.94 -0.08
C PHE A 548 1.25 -10.37 1.28
N PHE A 549 2.56 -10.21 1.51
CA PHE A 549 3.12 -9.88 2.83
C PHE A 549 3.35 -8.37 3.04
N GLY A 550 2.96 -7.52 2.08
CA GLY A 550 3.52 -6.18 2.00
C GLY A 550 5.02 -6.24 1.69
N SER A 551 5.66 -5.12 1.37
CA SER A 551 7.09 -5.10 1.07
C SER A 551 7.91 -5.39 2.33
N SER A 552 8.20 -6.66 2.58
CA SER A 552 9.27 -7.13 3.45
C SER A 552 10.29 -7.89 2.62
N SER A 553 11.53 -7.45 2.71
CA SER A 553 12.73 -8.01 2.11
C SER A 553 12.86 -9.52 2.31
N SER A 554 13.11 -10.24 1.20
CA SER A 554 13.66 -11.58 1.19
C SER A 554 15.08 -11.60 1.75
N SER A 555 15.35 -12.45 2.74
CA SER A 555 16.71 -12.93 3.03
C SER A 555 16.70 -14.40 3.49
N SER A 556 17.15 -15.25 2.57
CA SER A 556 18.00 -16.45 2.72
C SER A 556 17.69 -17.49 3.80
N SER A 557 17.26 -18.66 3.31
CA SER A 557 17.82 -20.00 3.58
C SER A 557 18.87 -20.12 4.69
N GLY A 558 18.53 -20.89 5.74
CA GLY A 558 19.47 -21.41 6.73
C GLY A 558 19.21 -22.89 6.96
N SER A 559 20.16 -23.70 6.51
CA SER A 559 20.20 -25.16 6.55
C SER A 559 20.17 -25.75 7.95
N SER A 560 19.74 -27.00 8.02
CA SER A 560 19.84 -27.94 9.13
C SER A 560 21.25 -28.06 9.73
N SER A 561 21.34 -28.10 11.06
CA SER A 561 22.32 -28.93 11.78
C SER A 561 21.83 -29.26 13.20
N SER A 562 22.30 -30.41 13.66
CA SER A 562 21.85 -31.24 14.78
C SER A 562 22.73 -31.11 16.03
N GLY A 563 22.15 -31.43 17.20
CA GLY A 563 22.82 -31.84 18.44
C GLY A 563 23.18 -30.71 19.42
N SER A 564 23.19 -30.85 20.74
CA SER A 564 22.88 -31.94 21.67
C SER A 564 22.75 -31.34 23.09
N SER A 565 21.89 -31.95 23.91
CA SER A 565 21.92 -32.11 25.39
C SER A 565 22.73 -31.17 26.31
N SER A 566 22.09 -30.71 27.39
CA SER A 566 22.43 -30.93 28.83
C SER A 566 21.90 -29.75 29.68
N SER A 567 20.85 -29.98 30.48
CA SER A 567 20.83 -30.22 31.94
C SER A 567 21.11 -29.00 32.82
N GLY A 568 20.16 -28.65 33.70
CA GLY A 568 20.32 -27.65 34.75
C GLY A 568 19.02 -27.40 35.50
N SER A 569 18.91 -28.01 36.67
CA SER A 569 17.70 -28.23 37.49
C SER A 569 17.21 -27.00 38.28
N SER A 570 15.90 -27.04 38.63
CA SER A 570 15.24 -26.68 39.91
C SER A 570 15.82 -25.55 40.79
N SER A 571 15.04 -24.62 41.35
CA SER A 571 13.98 -24.91 42.32
C SER A 571 13.18 -23.65 42.77
N SER A 572 11.89 -23.89 43.09
CA SER A 572 11.06 -23.32 44.18
C SER A 572 11.08 -21.82 44.54
N SER A 573 9.89 -21.19 44.53
CA SER A 573 9.15 -20.91 45.79
C SER A 573 7.74 -20.39 45.53
N SER A 574 6.87 -20.73 46.49
CA SER A 574 5.42 -20.65 46.58
C SER A 574 4.91 -19.40 47.32
N GLY A 575 3.63 -19.05 47.13
CA GLY A 575 2.84 -18.20 48.04
C GLY A 575 1.84 -17.32 47.29
N SER A 576 0.61 -17.77 47.01
CA SER A 576 -0.58 -17.77 47.89
C SER A 576 -1.49 -16.56 47.67
N SER A 577 -2.76 -16.90 47.53
CA SER A 577 -3.97 -16.16 47.19
C SER A 577 -4.38 -15.01 48.11
N SER A 578 -5.08 -14.02 47.57
CA SER A 578 -6.31 -13.52 48.21
C SER A 578 -7.29 -12.91 47.18
N SER A 579 -8.55 -13.26 47.37
CA SER A 579 -9.75 -12.84 46.65
C SER A 579 -10.29 -11.51 47.20
N GLY A 580 -10.83 -10.67 46.31
CA GLY A 580 -11.64 -9.50 46.67
C GLY A 580 -12.51 -9.07 45.50
N SER A 581 -13.79 -9.45 45.53
CA SER A 581 -14.83 -9.07 44.58
C SER A 581 -15.35 -7.66 44.89
N SER A 582 -15.50 -6.81 43.87
CA SER A 582 -16.63 -5.86 43.80
C SER A 582 -16.92 -5.44 42.34
N SER A 583 -18.17 -5.71 41.95
CA SER A 583 -18.98 -5.13 40.87
C SER A 583 -18.91 -3.60 40.81
N GLY A 584 -19.14 -2.86 39.72
CA GLY A 584 -19.59 -3.08 38.35
C GLY A 584 -19.53 -1.69 37.70
N SER A 585 -19.21 -1.54 36.42
CA SER A 585 -20.19 -1.43 35.35
C SER A 585 -19.44 -1.46 34.02
N SER A 586 -19.53 -2.58 33.29
CA SER A 586 -18.96 -2.70 31.95
C SER A 586 -19.96 -2.14 30.94
N SER A 587 -19.71 -0.95 30.41
CA SER A 587 -20.38 -0.49 29.20
C SER A 587 -19.85 -1.31 28.02
N SER A 588 -20.76 -2.03 27.38
CA SER A 588 -20.55 -2.80 26.16
C SER A 588 -20.27 -1.86 24.99
N GLY A 589 -18.98 -1.54 24.78
CA GLY A 589 -18.51 -0.87 23.57
C GLY A 589 -18.56 -1.84 22.40
N SER A 590 -19.64 -1.78 21.62
CA SER A 590 -19.74 -2.44 20.32
C SER A 590 -18.64 -1.91 19.41
N SER A 591 -17.74 -2.76 18.90
CA SER A 591 -16.71 -2.33 17.93
C SER A 591 -17.35 -2.14 16.55
N SER A 592 -17.99 -0.98 16.37
CA SER A 592 -18.34 -0.46 15.05
C SER A 592 -17.07 -0.37 14.20
N SER A 593 -17.09 -0.92 12.99
CA SER A 593 -16.05 -0.71 11.99
C SER A 593 -15.91 0.80 11.75
N VAL A 594 -14.80 1.39 12.20
CA VAL A 594 -14.53 2.81 11.97
C VAL A 594 -14.29 3.00 10.47
N SER A 595 -15.12 3.82 9.82
CA SER A 595 -14.88 4.30 8.45
C SER A 595 -14.50 5.77 8.53
N LEU A 596 -13.47 6.19 7.82
CA LEU A 596 -13.09 7.60 7.77
C LEU A 596 -13.97 8.35 6.77
N SER A 597 -14.41 9.55 7.13
CA SER A 597 -15.24 10.42 6.29
C SER A 597 -14.53 11.74 6.02
N LEU A 598 -14.77 12.33 4.84
CA LEU A 598 -14.32 13.68 4.52
C LEU A 598 -15.00 14.76 5.39
N ASN A 599 -16.10 14.42 6.06
CA ASN A 599 -16.82 15.32 6.96
C ASN A 599 -16.37 15.20 8.42
N ASP A 600 -15.44 14.27 8.72
CA ASP A 600 -14.86 14.16 10.04
C ASP A 600 -14.20 15.47 10.44
N LYS A 601 -14.27 15.78 11.73
CA LYS A 601 -13.65 16.96 12.31
C LYS A 601 -12.61 16.54 13.35
N PRO A 602 -11.47 17.24 13.44
CA PRO A 602 -10.51 17.01 14.51
C PRO A 602 -11.15 17.27 15.87
N VAL A 603 -10.90 16.39 16.84
CA VAL A 603 -11.15 16.68 18.26
C VAL A 603 -9.90 17.35 18.80
N GLY A 604 -9.90 18.68 18.84
CA GLY A 604 -8.75 19.42 19.33
C GLY A 604 -8.75 20.89 18.93
N TYR A 605 -7.58 21.52 19.02
CA TYR A 605 -7.43 22.95 18.68
C TYR A 605 -7.55 23.26 17.17
N ALA A 606 -7.32 22.29 16.29
CA ALA A 606 -7.37 22.49 14.85
C ALA A 606 -8.82 22.69 14.37
N SER A 607 -9.02 23.64 13.46
CA SER A 607 -10.27 23.79 12.71
C SER A 607 -9.96 23.79 11.22
N VAL A 608 -10.36 22.73 10.52
CA VAL A 608 -10.05 22.53 9.11
C VAL A 608 -11.30 22.63 8.24
N SER A 609 -11.12 23.03 6.99
CA SER A 609 -12.19 23.16 6.00
C SER A 609 -11.81 22.48 4.70
N LYS A 610 -12.77 21.75 4.11
CA LYS A 610 -12.55 20.92 2.94
C LYS A 610 -12.25 21.77 1.70
N PRO A 611 -11.17 21.49 0.94
CA PRO A 611 -10.95 22.11 -0.36
C PRO A 611 -12.05 21.74 -1.37
N SER A 612 -12.27 22.61 -2.35
CA SER A 612 -13.31 22.42 -3.38
C SER A 612 -12.91 21.46 -4.50
N SER A 613 -11.60 21.33 -4.75
CA SER A 613 -11.07 20.52 -5.84
C SER A 613 -10.51 19.20 -5.31
N THR A 614 -10.54 18.17 -6.14
CA THR A 614 -10.04 16.83 -5.80
C THR A 614 -9.21 16.27 -6.94
N VAL A 615 -8.12 15.58 -6.62
CA VAL A 615 -7.26 14.88 -7.58
C VAL A 615 -6.80 13.56 -6.99
N THR A 616 -6.53 12.57 -7.83
CA THR A 616 -5.80 11.35 -7.44
C THR A 616 -4.42 11.37 -8.08
N VAL A 617 -3.38 11.07 -7.30
CA VAL A 617 -1.99 11.02 -7.75
C VAL A 617 -1.38 9.67 -7.39
N SER A 618 -0.55 9.14 -8.28
CA SER A 618 0.17 7.87 -8.08
C SER A 618 1.67 8.00 -8.38
N ASN A 619 2.14 9.20 -8.70
CA ASN A 619 3.54 9.47 -9.04
C ASN A 619 4.03 10.75 -8.36
N ARG A 620 5.36 10.86 -8.25
CA ARG A 620 6.07 11.93 -7.56
C ARG A 620 5.79 13.31 -8.14
N SER A 621 5.80 13.44 -9.47
CA SER A 621 5.65 14.72 -10.16
C SER A 621 4.28 15.35 -9.88
N ASP A 622 3.21 14.58 -10.08
CA ASP A 622 1.85 15.03 -9.82
C ASP A 622 1.64 15.37 -8.35
N PHE A 623 2.12 14.52 -7.44
CA PHE A 623 2.03 14.78 -6.01
C PHE A 623 2.67 16.13 -5.65
N ILE A 624 3.91 16.36 -6.07
CA ILE A 624 4.65 17.59 -5.77
C ILE A 624 3.92 18.81 -6.37
N ASN A 625 3.43 18.69 -7.60
CA ASN A 625 2.73 19.77 -8.29
C ASN A 625 1.47 20.19 -7.53
N TYR A 626 0.59 19.25 -7.21
CA TYR A 626 -0.66 19.55 -6.50
C TYR A 626 -0.43 19.98 -5.04
N ALA A 627 0.54 19.38 -4.35
CA ALA A 627 0.90 19.75 -2.99
C ALA A 627 1.40 21.21 -2.89
N LYS A 628 2.20 21.66 -3.87
CA LYS A 628 2.68 23.06 -3.95
C LYS A 628 1.61 24.03 -4.43
N LYS A 629 0.65 23.58 -5.24
CA LYS A 629 -0.43 24.41 -5.77
C LYS A 629 -1.46 24.77 -4.70
N GLY A 630 -1.80 23.81 -3.84
CA GLY A 630 -2.82 23.95 -2.80
C GLY A 630 -4.24 24.08 -3.34
N GLY A 631 -5.23 24.02 -2.45
CA GLY A 631 -6.65 24.05 -2.80
C GLY A 631 -7.23 22.71 -3.26
N TYR A 632 -6.55 21.60 -2.99
CA TYR A 632 -6.96 20.25 -3.39
C TYR A 632 -7.11 19.31 -2.20
N ILE A 633 -8.07 18.40 -2.32
CA ILE A 633 -7.98 17.06 -1.74
C ILE A 633 -7.16 16.21 -2.71
N ILE A 634 -6.00 15.75 -2.26
CA ILE A 634 -5.05 14.95 -3.01
C ILE A 634 -5.15 13.52 -2.48
N TYR A 635 -5.79 12.65 -3.24
CA TYR A 635 -5.79 11.22 -2.98
C TYR A 635 -4.49 10.59 -3.46
N VAL A 636 -3.69 10.07 -2.54
CA VAL A 636 -2.47 9.32 -2.87
C VAL A 636 -2.85 7.86 -3.10
N SER A 637 -2.47 7.32 -4.25
CA SER A 637 -2.72 5.93 -4.64
C SER A 637 -1.40 5.17 -4.73
N GLY A 638 -1.19 4.24 -3.79
CA GLY A 638 0.07 3.50 -3.68
C GLY A 638 1.19 4.29 -3.01
N MET A 639 2.38 3.71 -2.95
CA MET A 639 3.56 4.31 -2.32
C MET A 639 4.34 5.14 -3.33
N ILE A 640 4.43 6.46 -3.12
CA ILE A 640 5.19 7.37 -3.99
C ILE A 640 6.58 7.57 -3.41
N ASP A 641 7.61 7.28 -4.20
CA ASP A 641 9.00 7.56 -3.86
C ASP A 641 9.33 9.04 -4.10
N LEU A 642 9.49 9.83 -3.04
CA LEU A 642 9.86 11.24 -3.11
C LEU A 642 11.37 11.44 -3.29
N SER A 643 12.18 10.41 -2.99
CA SER A 643 13.62 10.45 -3.20
C SER A 643 14.01 10.33 -4.66
N ASP A 644 13.07 10.00 -5.55
CA ASP A 644 13.34 9.75 -6.97
C ASP A 644 14.43 8.67 -7.18
N GLY A 645 14.45 7.64 -6.33
CA GLY A 645 15.43 6.55 -6.41
C GLY A 645 16.85 6.92 -5.96
N TYR A 646 17.06 8.08 -5.34
CA TYR A 646 18.34 8.40 -4.69
C TYR A 646 18.52 7.64 -3.37
N MET A 647 17.43 7.38 -2.64
CA MET A 647 17.46 6.63 -1.38
C MET A 647 17.86 5.16 -1.63
N PRO A 648 18.86 4.62 -0.91
CA PRO A 648 19.24 3.22 -1.03
C PRO A 648 18.18 2.29 -0.41
N SER A 649 18.25 1.00 -0.73
CA SER A 649 17.35 -0.02 -0.15
C SER A 649 17.72 -0.46 1.27
N SER A 650 18.89 -0.06 1.76
CA SER A 650 19.39 -0.37 3.11
C SER A 650 20.21 0.80 3.65
N ALA A 651 20.20 0.99 4.96
CA ALA A 651 20.99 2.04 5.60
C ALA A 651 22.49 1.89 5.31
N GLY A 652 23.14 3.01 4.97
CA GLY A 652 24.54 3.03 4.56
C GLY A 652 24.81 2.50 3.15
N GLY A 653 23.80 2.04 2.42
CA GLY A 653 23.92 1.62 1.02
C GLY A 653 24.15 2.80 0.06
N SER A 654 24.45 2.49 -1.20
CA SER A 654 24.57 3.48 -2.27
C SER A 654 23.63 3.19 -3.45
N THR A 655 23.39 4.21 -4.28
CA THR A 655 22.72 4.13 -5.57
C THR A 655 23.53 4.89 -6.61
N SER A 656 23.37 4.56 -7.90
CA SER A 656 24.04 5.30 -8.97
C SER A 656 23.66 6.80 -9.00
N LYS A 657 22.42 7.13 -8.61
CA LYS A 657 21.96 8.52 -8.47
C LYS A 657 22.64 9.22 -7.30
N LEU A 658 22.82 8.55 -6.16
CA LEU A 658 23.53 9.09 -5.00
C LEU A 658 25.03 9.28 -5.27
N ASP A 659 25.66 8.32 -5.96
CA ASP A 659 27.05 8.43 -6.42
C ASP A 659 27.24 9.63 -7.36
N SER A 660 26.30 9.82 -8.30
CA SER A 660 26.31 10.96 -9.24
C SER A 660 26.12 12.31 -8.52
N LEU A 661 25.26 12.34 -7.50
CA LEU A 661 25.08 13.53 -6.66
C LEU A 661 26.36 13.91 -5.94
N VAL A 662 27.02 12.94 -5.31
CA VAL A 662 28.29 13.15 -4.61
C VAL A 662 29.38 13.59 -5.59
N LYS A 663 29.52 12.93 -6.73
CA LYS A 663 30.52 13.30 -7.73
C LYS A 663 30.33 14.75 -8.20
N SER A 664 29.10 15.17 -8.45
CA SER A 664 28.79 16.52 -8.92
C SER A 664 29.04 17.59 -7.84
N ASN A 665 28.62 17.33 -6.59
CA ASN A 665 28.71 18.30 -5.50
C ASN A 665 30.07 18.31 -4.77
N THR A 666 30.97 17.40 -5.13
CA THR A 666 32.35 17.35 -4.60
C THR A 666 33.40 17.69 -5.65
N SER A 667 33.00 18.27 -6.78
CA SER A 667 33.88 18.56 -7.92
C SER A 667 34.68 17.33 -8.37
N SER A 668 34.03 16.17 -8.41
CA SER A 668 34.59 14.85 -8.72
C SER A 668 35.70 14.36 -7.79
N LYS A 669 35.93 15.00 -6.63
CA LYS A 669 36.89 14.53 -5.62
C LYS A 669 36.53 13.12 -5.10
N TYR A 670 35.24 12.81 -5.03
CA TYR A 670 34.74 11.50 -4.64
C TYR A 670 33.85 10.95 -5.76
N SER A 671 34.13 9.73 -6.20
CA SER A 671 33.41 9.08 -7.31
C SER A 671 32.15 8.34 -6.86
N SER A 672 32.00 8.07 -5.55
CA SER A 672 30.87 7.36 -4.96
C SER A 672 30.51 7.89 -3.57
N TYR A 673 29.25 7.71 -3.18
CA TYR A 673 28.74 7.99 -1.84
C TYR A 673 29.54 7.26 -0.77
N SER A 674 29.80 5.96 -0.96
CA SER A 674 30.56 5.17 0.01
C SER A 674 31.98 5.74 0.25
N SER A 675 32.65 6.19 -0.81
CA SER A 675 33.99 6.80 -0.68
C SER A 675 33.95 8.13 0.06
N PHE A 676 32.90 8.93 -0.15
CA PHE A 676 32.72 10.21 0.53
C PHE A 676 32.38 10.02 2.01
N VAL A 677 31.42 9.15 2.35
CA VAL A 677 31.06 8.83 3.74
C VAL A 677 32.28 8.33 4.52
N THR A 678 33.06 7.42 3.93
CA THR A 678 34.29 6.91 4.56
C THR A 678 35.28 8.03 4.86
N ALA A 679 35.48 8.97 3.93
CA ALA A 679 36.39 10.09 4.11
C ALA A 679 35.87 11.10 5.15
N TYR A 680 34.59 11.44 5.11
CA TYR A 680 33.98 12.35 6.07
C TYR A 680 34.03 11.78 7.49
N ALA A 681 33.59 10.53 7.66
CA ALA A 681 33.59 9.88 8.95
C ALA A 681 35.00 9.79 9.55
N LYS A 682 36.00 9.37 8.74
CA LYS A 682 37.41 9.34 9.16
C LYS A 682 37.94 10.72 9.56
N GLY A 683 37.42 11.79 8.97
CA GLY A 683 37.77 13.17 9.31
C GLY A 683 37.08 13.72 10.57
N CYS A 684 36.05 13.04 11.08
CA CYS A 684 35.30 13.47 12.26
C CYS A 684 35.90 12.92 13.55
N SER A 685 35.70 13.65 14.66
CA SER A 685 35.99 13.23 16.04
C SER A 685 35.00 13.91 16.99
N THR A 686 35.08 13.61 18.29
CA THR A 686 34.21 14.23 19.32
C THR A 686 34.30 15.76 19.37
N SER A 687 35.37 16.36 18.83
CA SER A 687 35.54 17.82 18.75
C SER A 687 35.05 18.45 17.44
N THR A 688 34.69 17.66 16.43
CA THR A 688 34.18 18.14 15.14
C THR A 688 32.81 18.76 15.30
N ASP A 689 32.64 20.00 14.81
CA ASP A 689 31.39 20.75 14.88
C ASP A 689 31.02 21.33 13.50
N ASP A 690 30.42 20.47 12.68
CA ASP A 690 29.95 20.83 11.33
C ASP A 690 28.46 21.19 11.31
N LYS A 691 27.88 21.52 12.47
CA LYS A 691 26.47 21.93 12.62
C LYS A 691 26.03 23.03 11.66
N SER A 692 26.91 24.01 11.43
CA SER A 692 26.57 25.19 10.62
C SER A 692 26.76 24.90 9.14
N SER A 693 25.68 24.97 8.35
CA SER A 693 25.75 24.83 6.90
C SER A 693 26.48 26.00 6.21
N SER A 694 26.46 27.18 6.82
CA SER A 694 27.16 28.37 6.29
C SER A 694 28.63 28.44 6.71
N SER A 695 28.99 27.79 7.82
CA SER A 695 30.34 27.86 8.40
C SER A 695 30.69 26.58 9.17
N PRO A 696 30.77 25.42 8.50
CA PRO A 696 31.16 24.18 9.15
C PRO A 696 32.64 24.24 9.57
N SER A 697 32.99 23.58 10.68
CA SER A 697 34.34 23.56 11.22
C SER A 697 35.37 22.91 10.29
N SER A 698 34.95 21.95 9.45
CA SER A 698 35.82 21.14 8.61
C SER A 698 35.63 21.41 7.10
N SER A 699 36.68 21.17 6.31
CA SER A 699 36.61 21.28 4.85
C SER A 699 35.73 20.22 4.20
N LEU A 700 35.65 19.02 4.78
CA LEU A 700 34.73 17.97 4.33
C LEU A 700 33.28 18.27 4.73
N GLY A 701 33.05 18.97 5.85
CA GLY A 701 31.73 19.48 6.24
C GLY A 701 31.14 20.43 5.21
N LYS A 702 31.95 21.26 4.54
CA LYS A 702 31.49 22.09 3.41
C LYS A 702 30.96 21.25 2.24
N LEU A 703 31.66 20.17 1.91
CA LEU A 703 31.25 19.24 0.84
C LEU A 703 30.01 18.43 1.25
N LEU A 704 29.91 18.05 2.53
CA LEU A 704 28.74 17.38 3.09
C LEU A 704 27.51 18.27 2.95
N TRP A 705 27.60 19.54 3.35
CA TRP A 705 26.49 20.48 3.22
C TRP A 705 26.10 20.78 1.78
N ALA A 706 27.05 20.78 0.83
CA ALA A 706 26.74 20.85 -0.60
C ALA A 706 25.90 19.65 -1.04
N CYS A 707 26.29 18.42 -0.66
CA CYS A 707 25.55 17.21 -0.96
C CYS A 707 24.17 17.17 -0.26
N ASN A 708 24.13 17.50 1.03
CA ASN A 708 22.90 17.57 1.84
C ASN A 708 21.90 18.56 1.23
N SER A 709 22.35 19.76 0.85
CA SER A 709 21.51 20.78 0.21
C SER A 709 20.97 20.32 -1.15
N ALA A 710 21.81 19.71 -1.98
CA ALA A 710 21.39 19.16 -3.27
C ALA A 710 20.35 18.05 -3.10
N TYR A 711 20.56 17.15 -2.13
CA TYR A 711 19.61 16.08 -1.80
C TYR A 711 18.29 16.63 -1.23
N GLY A 712 18.37 17.61 -0.33
CA GLY A 712 17.22 18.31 0.24
C GLY A 712 16.32 18.95 -0.82
N ASN A 713 16.89 19.50 -1.90
CA ASN A 713 16.11 20.04 -3.02
C ASN A 713 15.30 18.98 -3.78
N ILE A 714 15.69 17.71 -3.68
CA ILE A 714 14.98 16.58 -4.28
C ILE A 714 13.87 16.11 -3.34
N ILE A 715 14.17 15.91 -2.07
CA ILE A 715 13.27 15.18 -1.17
C ILE A 715 12.26 16.06 -0.43
N LYS A 716 12.53 17.37 -0.32
CA LYS A 716 11.66 18.31 0.40
C LYS A 716 10.47 18.71 -0.45
N VAL A 717 9.26 18.46 0.05
CA VAL A 717 8.01 18.84 -0.60
C VAL A 717 7.31 19.90 0.23
N ASN A 718 7.26 21.14 -0.27
CA ASN A 718 6.48 22.20 0.35
C ASN A 718 4.98 21.97 0.13
N ILE A 719 4.21 22.04 1.20
CA ILE A 719 2.75 21.91 1.17
C ILE A 719 2.12 23.29 1.28
N ALA A 720 1.25 23.65 0.34
CA ALA A 720 0.53 24.92 0.36
C ALA A 720 -0.70 24.88 1.29
N SER A 721 -1.23 26.05 1.64
CA SER A 721 -2.47 26.17 2.42
C SER A 721 -3.66 25.52 1.72
N ASN A 722 -4.70 25.17 2.49
CA ASN A 722 -5.93 24.56 2.00
C ASN A 722 -5.67 23.26 1.21
N THR A 723 -4.83 22.38 1.76
CA THR A 723 -4.41 21.13 1.11
C THR A 723 -4.73 19.95 2.01
N TRP A 724 -5.55 19.03 1.52
CA TRP A 724 -5.82 17.77 2.21
C TRP A 724 -5.11 16.67 1.42
N ILE A 725 -4.30 15.83 2.06
CA ILE A 725 -3.59 14.72 1.44
C ILE A 725 -4.07 13.45 2.13
N ILE A 726 -4.69 12.56 1.36
CA ILE A 726 -5.39 11.39 1.90
C ILE A 726 -4.89 10.14 1.18
N GLY A 727 -4.39 9.15 1.91
CA GLY A 727 -4.08 7.85 1.31
C GLY A 727 -5.37 7.09 1.00
N LYS A 728 -5.48 6.55 -0.21
CA LYS A 728 -6.68 5.79 -0.62
C LYS A 728 -6.86 4.47 0.11
N ASN A 729 -5.77 3.86 0.57
CA ASN A 729 -5.79 2.59 1.27
C ASN A 729 -4.56 2.45 2.17
N SER A 730 -4.47 1.35 2.92
CA SER A 730 -3.34 1.02 3.81
C SER A 730 -1.96 1.01 3.14
N SER A 731 -1.90 0.80 1.81
CA SER A 731 -0.66 0.80 1.02
C SER A 731 -0.31 2.17 0.42
N SER A 732 -1.15 3.17 0.64
CA SER A 732 -0.98 4.51 0.08
C SER A 732 -0.09 5.36 0.98
N GLY A 733 0.90 6.03 0.39
CA GLY A 733 1.93 6.67 1.19
C GLY A 733 3.01 7.36 0.40
N LEU A 734 3.97 7.90 1.13
CA LEU A 734 5.12 8.63 0.64
C LEU A 734 6.37 8.05 1.30
N LYS A 735 7.41 7.75 0.52
CA LYS A 735 8.70 7.26 1.04
C LYS A 735 9.86 8.16 0.63
N GLY A 736 10.90 8.23 1.43
CA GLY A 736 12.15 8.90 1.05
C GLY A 736 12.05 10.44 0.95
N GLY A 737 11.05 11.05 1.59
CA GLY A 737 10.76 12.48 1.47
C GLY A 737 10.44 13.18 2.78
N SER A 738 10.50 14.52 2.74
CA SER A 738 10.19 15.38 3.88
C SER A 738 9.06 16.36 3.53
N LEU A 739 7.93 16.25 4.23
CA LEU A 739 6.79 17.14 4.02
C LEU A 739 6.96 18.42 4.83
N ASN A 740 7.13 19.54 4.14
CA ASN A 740 7.35 20.84 4.74
C ASN A 740 6.07 21.69 4.75
N ILE A 741 5.44 21.81 5.92
CA ILE A 741 4.24 22.63 6.18
C ILE A 741 4.70 23.93 6.86
N SER A 742 5.17 24.88 6.07
CA SER A 742 5.81 26.11 6.57
C SER A 742 4.98 27.36 6.27
N SER A 743 4.57 28.07 7.32
CA SER A 743 3.77 29.32 7.25
C SER A 743 2.51 29.19 6.40
N VAL A 744 1.81 28.07 6.52
CA VAL A 744 0.56 27.75 5.80
C VAL A 744 -0.55 27.34 6.76
N SER A 745 -1.80 27.34 6.29
CA SER A 745 -2.93 26.95 7.13
C SER A 745 -3.91 26.01 6.45
N ASN A 746 -4.73 25.33 7.26
CA ASN A 746 -5.75 24.40 6.80
C ASN A 746 -5.15 23.26 5.97
N VAL A 747 -4.26 22.49 6.59
CA VAL A 747 -3.64 21.30 5.97
C VAL A 747 -4.08 20.05 6.72
N VAL A 748 -4.47 19.03 5.96
CA VAL A 748 -4.90 17.74 6.51
C VAL A 748 -4.07 16.63 5.89
N LEU A 749 -3.51 15.74 6.71
CA LEU A 749 -2.83 14.53 6.26
C LEU A 749 -3.57 13.34 6.87
N ARG A 750 -4.16 12.46 6.05
CA ARG A 750 -4.96 11.33 6.56
C ARG A 750 -4.69 10.00 5.89
N ASN A 751 -4.69 8.91 6.66
CA ASN A 751 -4.60 7.55 6.15
C ASN A 751 -3.39 7.33 5.22
N LEU A 752 -2.26 7.97 5.52
CA LEU A 752 -1.00 7.88 4.76
C LEU A 752 0.02 7.06 5.54
N THR A 753 0.77 6.22 4.83
CA THR A 753 2.07 5.75 5.33
C THR A 753 3.16 6.73 4.90
N ILE A 754 3.88 7.32 5.84
CA ILE A 754 5.07 8.15 5.59
C ILE A 754 6.26 7.37 6.11
N GLN A 755 7.18 7.00 5.23
CA GLN A 755 8.29 6.13 5.62
C GLN A 755 9.64 6.66 5.16
N ASP A 756 10.67 6.36 5.95
CA ASP A 756 12.07 6.52 5.59
C ASP A 756 12.40 7.96 5.15
N ALA A 757 12.26 8.95 6.03
CA ALA A 757 12.78 10.31 5.80
C ALA A 757 14.32 10.32 5.90
N TYR A 758 14.96 9.64 4.95
CA TYR A 758 16.37 9.29 4.98
C TYR A 758 17.25 10.47 4.57
N ASP A 759 18.20 10.83 5.41
CA ASP A 759 19.29 11.74 5.13
C ASP A 759 20.60 10.97 4.92
N PRO A 760 21.13 10.86 3.69
CA PRO A 760 22.43 10.23 3.46
C PRO A 760 23.61 11.05 4.00
N PHE A 761 23.40 12.33 4.33
CA PHE A 761 24.47 13.29 4.62
C PHE A 761 24.30 13.94 6.00
N PRO A 762 24.23 13.17 7.11
CA PRO A 762 24.16 13.75 8.44
C PRO A 762 25.47 14.44 8.82
N HIS A 763 25.38 15.63 9.41
CA HIS A 763 26.55 16.38 9.88
C HIS A 763 26.95 15.95 11.28
N HIS A 764 28.24 16.03 11.60
CA HIS A 764 28.75 15.74 12.93
C HIS A 764 28.72 17.01 13.81
N GLU A 765 28.19 16.89 15.02
CA GLU A 765 28.16 17.96 16.03
C GLU A 765 29.06 17.61 17.23
N LYS A 766 29.72 18.62 17.79
CA LYS A 766 30.63 18.44 18.92
C LYS A 766 29.87 17.91 20.13
N ASN A 767 30.36 16.79 20.68
CA ASN A 767 29.76 16.06 21.80
C ASN A 767 28.32 15.53 21.59
N ASP A 768 27.78 15.57 20.36
CA ASP A 768 26.42 15.10 20.05
C ASP A 768 26.39 14.11 18.87
N GLY A 769 27.50 13.95 18.14
CA GLY A 769 27.64 12.97 17.07
C GLY A 769 26.91 13.38 15.80
N TYR A 770 26.52 12.40 14.98
CA TYR A 770 25.84 12.67 13.71
C TYR A 770 24.37 13.06 13.89
N ASN A 771 23.92 14.06 13.12
CA ASN A 771 22.56 14.55 13.09
C ASN A 771 22.06 14.67 11.64
N ALA A 772 20.95 14.01 11.32
CA ALA A 772 20.20 14.21 10.08
C ALA A 772 19.40 15.52 10.10
N GLN A 773 19.03 16.00 8.93
CA GLN A 773 18.33 17.28 8.74
C GLN A 773 16.83 17.15 8.41
N TRP A 774 16.38 15.98 7.95
CA TRP A 774 15.09 15.82 7.30
C TRP A 774 14.10 15.03 8.16
N ASP A 775 12.93 15.64 8.36
CA ASP A 775 11.81 15.05 9.10
C ASP A 775 10.79 14.42 8.14
N GLY A 776 10.05 13.38 8.55
CA GLY A 776 8.92 12.87 7.77
C GLY A 776 7.87 13.95 7.51
N ILE A 777 7.48 14.66 8.57
CA ILE A 777 6.67 15.88 8.51
C ILE A 777 7.34 16.95 9.37
N VAL A 778 7.47 18.17 8.85
CA VAL A 778 7.82 19.35 9.64
C VAL A 778 6.74 20.42 9.49
N ILE A 779 6.20 20.86 10.63
CA ILE A 779 5.25 21.97 10.73
C ILE A 779 5.99 23.15 11.35
N GLN A 780 6.12 24.25 10.62
CA GLN A 780 6.98 25.34 11.07
C GLN A 780 6.54 26.75 10.63
N GLY A 781 7.27 27.76 11.10
CA GLY A 781 6.94 29.16 10.86
C GLY A 781 5.67 29.54 11.61
N SER A 782 4.73 30.19 10.92
CA SER A 782 3.44 30.61 11.47
C SER A 782 2.28 29.67 11.12
N SER A 783 2.57 28.40 10.77
CA SER A 783 1.55 27.46 10.30
C SER A 783 0.44 27.24 11.33
N SER A 784 -0.80 27.07 10.85
CA SER A 784 -1.94 26.86 11.77
C SER A 784 -3.08 26.03 11.20
N ASN A 785 -3.89 25.44 12.09
CA ASN A 785 -5.02 24.59 11.73
C ASN A 785 -4.57 23.39 10.88
N ILE A 786 -3.78 22.52 11.50
CA ILE A 786 -3.20 21.34 10.85
C ILE A 786 -3.73 20.09 11.55
N TRP A 787 -4.19 19.12 10.76
CA TRP A 787 -4.72 17.86 11.28
C TRP A 787 -4.02 16.66 10.62
N ILE A 788 -3.32 15.87 11.43
CA ILE A 788 -2.68 14.63 11.01
C ILE A 788 -3.45 13.49 11.65
N ASP A 789 -4.10 12.64 10.86
CA ASP A 789 -5.03 11.64 11.39
C ASP A 789 -4.94 10.28 10.70
N HIS A 790 -4.88 9.21 11.48
CA HIS A 790 -4.75 7.85 10.95
C HIS A 790 -3.55 7.64 10.01
N CYS A 791 -2.45 8.35 10.22
CA CYS A 791 -1.21 8.13 9.47
C CYS A 791 -0.30 7.12 10.16
N THR A 792 0.47 6.35 9.40
CA THR A 792 1.59 5.55 9.92
C THR A 792 2.90 6.23 9.56
N LEU A 793 3.76 6.52 10.53
CA LEU A 793 5.07 7.14 10.33
C LEU A 793 6.16 6.21 10.86
N ARG A 794 7.19 5.90 10.06
CA ARG A 794 8.19 4.88 10.43
C ARG A 794 9.51 4.92 9.68
N ASP A 795 10.50 4.27 10.27
CA ASP A 795 11.68 3.79 9.53
C ASP A 795 11.52 2.29 9.23
N THR A 796 11.95 1.89 8.04
CA THR A 796 12.00 0.49 7.60
C THR A 796 13.44 0.03 7.36
N MET A 797 14.39 0.96 7.26
CA MET A 797 15.82 0.65 7.18
C MET A 797 16.42 0.43 8.58
N GLY A 798 17.38 -0.49 8.68
CA GLY A 798 18.12 -0.74 9.91
C GLY A 798 19.06 0.41 10.29
N LEU A 799 19.67 0.34 11.48
CA LEU A 799 20.67 1.30 11.90
C LEU A 799 22.04 1.01 11.27
N SER A 800 22.75 2.05 10.82
CA SER A 800 24.13 1.97 10.32
C SER A 800 25.11 2.68 11.25
N TYR A 801 26.34 2.18 11.30
CA TYR A 801 27.43 2.73 12.12
C TYR A 801 28.67 2.98 11.28
N VAL A 802 29.41 4.04 11.60
CA VAL A 802 30.68 4.41 10.94
C VAL A 802 31.79 4.55 11.97
N LYS A 803 33.05 4.41 11.52
CA LYS A 803 34.23 4.65 12.37
C LYS A 803 34.71 6.09 12.21
N THR A 804 34.81 6.82 13.31
CA THR A 804 35.41 8.16 13.32
C THR A 804 36.94 8.10 13.33
N GLY A 805 37.63 9.23 13.13
CA GLY A 805 39.09 9.31 13.12
C GLY A 805 39.78 8.81 14.40
N GLY A 806 39.05 8.80 15.53
CA GLY A 806 39.48 8.22 16.80
C GLY A 806 39.26 6.70 16.92
N SER A 807 38.82 6.02 15.85
CA SER A 807 38.41 4.60 15.83
C SER A 807 37.16 4.25 16.65
N THR A 808 36.40 5.25 17.12
CA THR A 808 35.12 5.06 17.79
C THR A 808 34.03 4.73 16.77
N SER A 809 33.24 3.69 17.04
CA SER A 809 32.05 3.36 16.25
C SER A 809 30.90 4.25 16.70
N GLU A 810 30.37 5.06 15.80
CA GLU A 810 29.26 5.97 16.06
C GLU A 810 28.09 5.71 15.10
N LYS A 811 26.87 5.94 15.57
CA LYS A 811 25.67 5.76 14.75
C LYS A 811 25.67 6.80 13.64
N TRP A 812 25.65 6.35 12.39
CA TRP A 812 25.40 7.19 11.23
C TRP A 812 23.91 7.52 11.21
N GLN A 813 23.55 8.58 11.92
CA GLN A 813 22.17 8.99 12.19
C GLN A 813 21.55 9.56 10.92
N THR A 814 20.96 8.69 10.10
CA THR A 814 20.35 9.04 8.81
C THR A 814 18.88 9.44 8.94
N PHE A 815 18.34 9.52 10.16
CA PHE A 815 16.96 9.91 10.42
C PHE A 815 16.90 11.00 11.50
N ASP A 816 16.11 12.06 11.26
CA ASP A 816 15.83 13.08 12.28
C ASP A 816 14.50 12.80 12.99
N GLY A 817 13.43 13.55 12.72
CA GLY A 817 12.11 13.34 13.30
C GLY A 817 11.07 12.72 12.37
N LEU A 818 10.02 12.12 12.94
CA LEU A 818 8.86 11.69 12.16
C LEU A 818 7.85 12.83 11.98
N CYS A 819 7.61 13.62 13.02
CA CYS A 819 6.67 14.73 12.98
C CYS A 819 7.10 15.86 13.92
N ASP A 820 7.76 16.87 13.38
CA ASP A 820 8.32 17.98 14.14
C ASP A 820 7.47 19.26 14.03
N MET A 821 7.47 20.07 15.08
CA MET A 821 6.70 21.31 15.22
C MET A 821 7.57 22.43 15.78
N LYS A 822 7.81 23.48 14.99
CA LYS A 822 8.81 24.53 15.26
C LYS A 822 8.19 25.93 15.05
N GLY A 823 8.75 27.00 15.63
CA GLY A 823 8.25 28.37 15.43
C GLY A 823 6.89 28.66 16.08
N SER A 824 6.14 29.62 15.56
CA SER A 824 4.89 30.10 16.16
C SER A 824 3.64 29.32 15.72
N VAL A 825 3.79 28.01 15.46
CA VAL A 825 2.68 27.16 15.01
C VAL A 825 1.58 27.09 16.05
N LYS A 826 0.32 26.95 15.61
CA LYS A 826 -0.84 26.88 16.52
C LYS A 826 -1.97 26.05 15.95
N ASN A 827 -2.85 25.57 16.80
CA ASN A 827 -4.03 24.80 16.41
C ASN A 827 -3.67 23.52 15.65
N ILE A 828 -2.82 22.69 16.25
CA ILE A 828 -2.37 21.43 15.66
C ILE A 828 -3.05 20.26 16.36
N VAL A 829 -3.54 19.28 15.59
CA VAL A 829 -4.09 18.01 16.09
C VAL A 829 -3.38 16.86 15.41
N VAL A 830 -2.85 15.93 16.21
CA VAL A 830 -2.36 14.63 15.74
C VAL A 830 -3.17 13.55 16.43
N SER A 831 -3.96 12.80 15.66
CA SER A 831 -4.91 11.83 16.18
C SER A 831 -4.81 10.48 15.51
N TRP A 832 -5.00 9.40 16.26
CA TRP A 832 -5.06 8.04 15.71
C TRP A 832 -3.87 7.67 14.81
N CYS A 833 -2.71 8.32 14.96
CA CYS A 833 -1.52 8.02 14.16
C CYS A 833 -0.71 6.91 14.82
N LYS A 834 -0.03 6.09 14.02
CA LYS A 834 0.96 5.12 14.50
C LYS A 834 2.35 5.63 14.16
N PHE A 835 3.16 5.89 15.18
CA PHE A 835 4.59 6.12 15.05
C PHE A 835 5.29 4.82 15.39
N GLU A 836 6.12 4.28 14.49
CA GLU A 836 6.79 3.02 14.75
C GLU A 836 8.26 2.97 14.32
N ASN A 837 9.06 2.22 15.09
CA ASN A 837 10.45 1.89 14.76
C ASN A 837 11.31 3.11 14.40
N HIS A 838 11.47 4.05 15.33
CA HIS A 838 12.19 5.30 15.08
C HIS A 838 12.81 5.88 16.34
N ASP A 839 13.91 6.63 16.24
CA ASP A 839 14.61 7.23 17.39
C ASP A 839 13.91 8.49 17.91
N LYS A 840 14.04 9.62 17.21
CA LYS A 840 13.65 10.96 17.68
C LYS A 840 12.28 11.36 17.14
N THR A 841 11.20 10.82 17.70
CA THR A 841 9.89 10.81 17.01
C THR A 841 9.23 12.18 16.76
N MET A 842 9.06 13.02 17.80
CA MET A 842 8.27 14.25 17.71
C MET A 842 8.84 15.35 18.62
N LEU A 843 9.52 16.32 18.02
CA LEU A 843 9.97 17.54 18.68
C LEU A 843 8.93 18.65 18.54
N ILE A 844 8.55 19.26 19.65
CA ILE A 844 7.66 20.43 19.70
C ILE A 844 8.42 21.57 20.39
N GLY A 845 8.98 22.47 19.58
CA GLY A 845 9.87 23.53 20.01
C GLY A 845 11.34 23.15 19.92
N SER A 846 12.06 23.76 18.98
CA SER A 846 13.44 23.40 18.62
C SER A 846 14.49 23.89 19.62
N SER A 847 14.20 24.94 20.39
CA SER A 847 15.08 25.48 21.43
C SER A 847 14.25 26.01 22.61
N ASP A 848 14.90 26.28 23.74
CA ASP A 848 14.24 26.84 24.93
C ASP A 848 13.61 28.22 24.68
N SER A 849 14.08 28.94 23.65
CA SER A 849 13.53 30.22 23.18
C SER A 849 12.56 30.11 22.00
N ASP A 850 12.35 28.91 21.44
CA ASP A 850 11.51 28.73 20.26
C ASP A 850 10.01 28.68 20.62
N GLY A 851 9.25 29.61 20.03
CA GLY A 851 7.81 29.75 20.20
C GLY A 851 7.40 30.31 21.57
N SER A 852 6.10 30.28 21.85
CA SER A 852 5.54 30.74 23.12
C SER A 852 4.29 29.93 23.47
N ASN A 853 4.15 29.52 24.74
CA ASN A 853 2.96 28.83 25.23
C ASN A 853 1.70 29.72 25.26
N SER A 854 1.85 31.03 25.02
CA SER A 854 0.73 31.95 24.81
C SER A 854 0.00 31.70 23.49
N THR A 855 0.69 31.14 22.49
CA THR A 855 0.19 30.98 21.12
C THR A 855 0.26 29.55 20.60
N ARG A 856 1.31 28.79 20.95
CA ARG A 856 1.52 27.43 20.45
C ARG A 856 0.60 26.44 21.17
N THR A 857 -0.36 25.89 20.43
CA THR A 857 -1.39 24.95 20.93
C THR A 857 -1.37 23.65 20.13
N VAL A 858 -1.24 22.52 20.83
CA VAL A 858 -1.16 21.18 20.22
C VAL A 858 -2.04 20.20 20.98
N THR A 859 -2.76 19.35 20.25
CA THR A 859 -3.49 18.21 20.80
C THR A 859 -2.93 16.91 20.23
N LEU A 860 -2.60 15.96 21.10
CA LEU A 860 -2.20 14.60 20.71
C LEU A 860 -3.17 13.61 21.34
N HIS A 861 -3.93 12.86 20.54
CA HIS A 861 -4.82 11.85 21.12
C HIS A 861 -4.90 10.55 20.33
N HIS A 862 -5.11 9.45 21.06
CA HIS A 862 -5.29 8.12 20.46
C HIS A 862 -4.14 7.68 19.53
N ASN A 863 -2.94 8.26 19.70
CA ASN A 863 -1.78 7.88 18.91
C ASN A 863 -1.08 6.65 19.52
N TYR A 864 -0.51 5.82 18.66
CA TYR A 864 0.28 4.67 19.06
C TYR A 864 1.77 4.92 18.79
N PHE A 865 2.57 5.04 19.84
CA PHE A 865 4.03 5.10 19.77
C PHE A 865 4.60 3.70 20.06
N TYR A 866 5.02 3.00 19.01
CA TYR A 866 5.44 1.60 19.05
C TYR A 866 6.91 1.43 18.67
N ASN A 867 7.78 0.98 19.59
CA ASN A 867 9.23 0.90 19.37
C ASN A 867 9.84 2.26 18.98
N CYS A 868 9.42 3.31 19.66
CA CYS A 868 9.99 4.65 19.50
C CYS A 868 10.96 4.95 20.64
N GLY A 869 12.16 5.42 20.30
CA GLY A 869 13.25 5.64 21.25
C GLY A 869 13.00 6.80 22.22
N GLN A 870 12.66 7.98 21.70
CA GLN A 870 12.52 9.20 22.49
C GLN A 870 11.66 10.27 21.79
N ARG A 871 11.35 11.35 22.52
CA ARG A 871 10.56 12.50 22.07
C ARG A 871 9.13 12.10 21.67
N LEU A 872 8.34 11.61 22.63
CA LEU A 872 6.98 11.08 22.40
C LEU A 872 5.84 11.92 23.06
N PRO A 873 5.81 13.27 23.03
CA PRO A 873 6.75 14.19 22.38
C PRO A 873 7.86 14.69 23.32
N MET A 874 8.84 15.41 22.78
CA MET A 874 9.61 16.40 23.55
C MET A 874 9.00 17.78 23.34
N VAL A 875 8.66 18.50 24.40
CA VAL A 875 7.83 19.71 24.31
C VAL A 875 8.42 20.91 25.06
N ARG A 876 8.48 22.06 24.38
CA ARG A 876 8.85 23.40 24.89
C ARG A 876 7.79 24.43 24.52
N ASN A 877 7.61 25.45 25.35
CA ASN A 877 6.81 26.65 25.04
C ASN A 877 5.45 26.35 24.36
N THR A 878 4.71 25.35 24.83
CA THR A 878 3.48 24.84 24.19
C THR A 878 2.41 24.58 25.22
N LYS A 879 1.15 24.93 24.92
CA LYS A 879 -0.04 24.33 25.58
C LYS A 879 -0.34 23.00 24.90
N LEU A 880 0.10 21.91 25.52
CA LEU A 880 -0.06 20.55 25.01
C LEU A 880 -1.16 19.84 25.79
N HIS A 881 -2.23 19.44 25.10
CA HIS A 881 -3.20 18.50 25.64
C HIS A 881 -2.91 17.11 25.04
N LEU A 882 -2.55 16.13 25.88
CA LEU A 882 -2.37 14.74 25.47
C LEU A 882 -3.38 13.85 26.17
N PHE A 883 -4.13 13.05 25.40
CA PHE A 883 -5.05 12.10 26.01
C PHE A 883 -5.22 10.80 25.24
N ASN A 884 -5.45 9.70 25.96
CA ASN A 884 -5.67 8.37 25.37
C ASN A 884 -4.60 7.89 24.38
N ASN A 885 -3.35 8.34 24.46
CA ASN A 885 -2.25 7.81 23.66
C ASN A 885 -1.70 6.52 24.28
N TYR A 886 -1.11 5.64 23.46
CA TYR A 886 -0.49 4.40 23.89
C TYR A 886 1.01 4.38 23.56
N TYR A 887 1.84 4.12 24.57
CA TYR A 887 3.30 4.05 24.49
C TYR A 887 3.79 2.64 24.82
N HIS A 888 4.44 2.01 23.84
CA HIS A 888 4.90 0.62 23.97
C HIS A 888 6.18 0.36 23.19
N ALA A 889 7.03 -0.51 23.70
CA ALA A 889 8.14 -1.09 22.97
C ALA A 889 8.25 -2.58 23.27
N SER A 890 8.54 -3.37 22.24
CA SER A 890 8.76 -4.81 22.28
C SER A 890 10.00 -5.26 21.47
N SER A 891 10.57 -4.38 20.64
CA SER A 891 11.75 -4.64 19.80
C SER A 891 13.03 -4.05 20.40
N PRO A 892 14.20 -4.70 20.22
CA PRO A 892 15.49 -4.18 20.66
C PRO A 892 16.10 -3.11 19.74
N SER A 893 15.63 -2.95 18.49
CA SER A 893 16.28 -2.03 17.53
C SER A 893 16.18 -0.56 17.93
N TYR A 894 15.09 -0.18 18.60
CA TYR A 894 14.89 1.13 19.22
C TYR A 894 14.33 0.94 20.62
N THR A 895 15.22 0.89 21.62
CA THR A 895 14.82 0.84 23.02
C THR A 895 14.22 2.17 23.44
N GLN A 896 12.98 2.13 23.95
CA GLN A 896 12.32 3.33 24.47
C GLN A 896 13.04 3.84 25.73
N GLN A 897 13.61 5.04 25.61
CA GLN A 897 14.28 5.76 26.69
C GLN A 897 13.27 6.53 27.53
N ALA A 898 12.60 7.51 26.92
CA ALA A 898 11.60 8.34 27.58
C ALA A 898 10.47 8.73 26.60
N ALA A 899 9.23 8.67 27.09
CA ALA A 899 8.05 9.07 26.34
C ALA A 899 7.92 10.60 26.31
N VAL A 900 7.23 11.20 27.28
CA VAL A 900 6.93 12.64 27.24
C VAL A 900 8.02 13.41 27.96
N ALA A 901 8.78 14.20 27.19
CA ALA A 901 9.87 15.03 27.69
C ALA A 901 9.39 16.48 27.88
N VAL A 902 9.12 16.86 29.13
CA VAL A 902 8.65 18.21 29.50
C VAL A 902 9.86 19.13 29.65
N ARG A 903 9.91 20.22 28.90
CA ARG A 903 11.03 21.18 28.85
C ARG A 903 10.55 22.62 29.07
N ALA A 904 11.47 23.58 28.94
CA ALA A 904 11.25 24.99 29.24
C ALA A 904 9.92 25.53 28.69
N GLY A 905 9.13 26.14 29.57
CA GLY A 905 7.89 26.84 29.21
C GLY A 905 6.75 25.95 28.70
N ALA A 906 6.89 24.62 28.67
CA ALA A 906 5.80 23.73 28.30
C ALA A 906 4.70 23.73 29.39
N LEU A 907 3.44 23.79 28.98
CA LEU A 907 2.28 23.60 29.82
C LEU A 907 1.55 22.36 29.29
N VAL A 908 1.55 21.28 30.07
CA VAL A 908 1.09 19.97 29.63
C VAL A 908 -0.07 19.50 30.49
N VAL A 909 -1.17 19.10 29.84
CA VAL A 909 -2.31 18.39 30.46
C VAL A 909 -2.33 16.99 29.87
N SER A 910 -2.14 15.98 30.71
CA SER A 910 -2.08 14.57 30.34
C SER A 910 -3.23 13.77 30.94
N GLU A 911 -4.07 13.14 30.12
CA GLU A 911 -5.28 12.46 30.58
C GLU A 911 -5.45 11.06 29.98
N ASN A 912 -5.56 10.03 30.81
CA ASN A 912 -5.90 8.65 30.41
C ASN A 912 -4.99 8.03 29.32
N ASN A 913 -3.70 8.38 29.31
CA ASN A 913 -2.69 7.75 28.45
C ASN A 913 -2.15 6.46 29.07
N THR A 914 -1.65 5.54 28.24
CA THR A 914 -1.13 4.24 28.69
C THR A 914 0.35 4.11 28.37
N PHE A 915 1.16 3.93 29.40
CA PHE A 915 2.62 3.79 29.30
C PHE A 915 3.03 2.39 29.73
N THR A 916 3.79 1.69 28.89
CA THR A 916 4.23 0.31 29.18
C THR A 916 5.74 0.09 29.02
N SER A 917 6.49 1.12 28.64
CA SER A 917 7.93 1.02 28.39
C SER A 917 8.65 2.35 28.71
N GLY A 918 9.95 2.29 28.97
CA GLY A 918 10.80 3.46 29.23
C GLY A 918 10.38 4.34 30.41
N ILE A 919 10.82 5.59 30.40
CA ILE A 919 10.42 6.65 31.34
C ILE A 919 9.16 7.32 30.82
N LYS A 920 8.08 7.37 31.62
CA LYS A 920 6.81 7.99 31.23
C LYS A 920 6.93 9.51 31.05
N TYR A 921 7.45 10.19 32.06
CA TYR A 921 7.69 11.64 32.04
C TYR A 921 9.14 11.93 32.41
N SER A 922 9.86 12.68 31.58
CA SER A 922 11.27 13.02 31.83
C SER A 922 11.54 14.53 31.89
N PHE A 923 12.49 14.91 32.74
CA PHE A 923 13.14 16.21 32.74
C PHE A 923 14.60 16.07 32.28
N LYS A 924 15.05 16.96 31.40
CA LYS A 924 16.48 17.21 31.17
C LYS A 924 16.62 18.65 30.67
N THR A 925 16.88 19.57 31.58
CA THR A 925 17.16 20.96 31.23
C THR A 925 18.68 21.11 31.06
N GLN A 926 19.10 21.82 30.03
CA GLN A 926 20.48 22.31 29.92
C GLN A 926 20.66 23.64 30.70
N SER A 927 19.55 24.28 31.09
CA SER A 927 19.46 25.71 31.45
C SER A 927 18.63 26.01 32.73
N GLY A 928 18.20 24.98 33.48
CA GLY A 928 17.42 25.16 34.73
C GLY A 928 15.93 25.52 34.57
N SER A 929 15.45 25.91 33.38
CA SER A 929 14.02 26.24 33.14
C SER A 929 13.18 25.00 32.82
N THR A 930 12.19 24.70 33.67
CA THR A 930 11.29 23.54 33.52
C THR A 930 9.93 23.92 32.92
N GLY A 931 9.12 22.91 32.56
CA GLY A 931 7.72 23.08 32.20
C GLY A 931 6.79 22.55 33.30
N THR A 932 5.51 22.86 33.19
CA THR A 932 4.45 22.42 34.12
C THR A 932 3.66 21.27 33.50
N LEU A 933 3.48 20.19 34.26
CA LEU A 933 2.71 19.01 33.86
C LEU A 933 1.59 18.75 34.87
N TYR A 934 0.36 18.63 34.39
CA TYR A 934 -0.74 17.99 35.09
C TYR A 934 -1.02 16.63 34.45
N SER A 935 -1.29 15.60 35.27
CA SER A 935 -1.61 14.25 34.79
C SER A 935 -2.73 13.64 35.62
N SER A 936 -3.74 13.08 34.96
CA SER A 936 -4.89 12.39 35.58
C SER A 936 -5.25 11.13 34.81
N GLY A 937 -5.63 10.05 35.51
CA GLY A 937 -6.13 8.80 34.92
C GLY A 937 -5.18 8.02 33.99
N ASP A 938 -3.92 8.46 33.83
CA ASP A 938 -2.92 7.72 33.06
C ASP A 938 -2.59 6.36 33.70
N SER A 939 -2.54 5.30 32.91
CA SER A 939 -2.01 3.99 33.31
C SER A 939 -0.50 3.93 33.08
N ASP A 940 0.26 3.41 34.05
CA ASP A 940 1.71 3.27 33.94
C ASP A 940 2.16 1.90 34.44
N SER A 941 2.68 1.09 33.53
CA SER A 941 3.39 -0.15 33.82
C SER A 941 4.81 -0.12 33.24
N SER A 942 5.36 1.08 33.02
CA SER A 942 6.70 1.26 32.48
C SER A 942 7.78 1.04 33.53
N SER A 943 9.01 0.78 33.08
CA SER A 943 10.15 0.52 33.98
C SER A 943 10.71 1.79 34.63
N GLY A 944 10.46 2.97 34.07
CA GLY A 944 11.09 4.24 34.49
C GLY A 944 10.17 5.25 35.20
N GLY A 945 8.84 5.05 35.18
CA GLY A 945 7.88 5.92 35.85
C GLY A 945 7.98 7.41 35.48
N SER A 946 7.51 8.29 36.38
CA SER A 946 7.62 9.76 36.23
C SER A 946 8.85 10.30 36.95
N GLN A 947 9.68 11.02 36.21
CA GLN A 947 10.79 11.85 36.75
C GLN A 947 10.41 13.33 36.84
N VAL A 948 9.12 13.64 36.61
CA VAL A 948 8.57 14.99 36.63
C VAL A 948 7.59 15.14 37.79
N SER A 949 7.75 16.21 38.58
CA SER A 949 6.74 16.62 39.56
C SER A 949 5.47 17.10 38.87
N LYS A 950 4.33 16.61 39.34
CA LYS A 950 3.01 16.97 38.81
C LYS A 950 2.45 18.19 39.53
N SER A 951 1.85 19.10 38.78
CA SER A 951 0.98 20.14 39.32
C SER A 951 -0.29 19.54 39.89
N SER A 952 -0.81 20.11 40.98
CA SER A 952 -2.09 19.74 41.59
C SER A 952 -3.31 20.15 40.74
N SER A 953 -3.13 21.11 39.83
CA SER A 953 -4.18 21.63 38.95
C SER A 953 -3.71 21.76 37.51
N LYS A 954 -4.66 21.76 36.56
CA LYS A 954 -4.37 21.94 35.13
C LYS A 954 -3.71 23.31 34.91
N PRO A 955 -2.53 23.39 34.23
CA PRO A 955 -1.86 24.66 33.96
C PRO A 955 -2.59 25.56 32.95
N PHE A 956 -3.62 25.03 32.28
CA PHE A 956 -4.53 25.78 31.41
C PHE A 956 -5.85 25.01 31.27
N SER A 957 -6.91 25.71 30.89
CA SER A 957 -8.20 25.10 30.52
C SER A 957 -8.20 24.67 29.05
N VAL A 958 -8.64 23.44 28.78
CA VAL A 958 -8.85 22.95 27.40
C VAL A 958 -10.13 23.60 26.85
N SER A 959 -10.03 24.28 25.71
CA SER A 959 -11.10 25.15 25.18
C SER A 959 -12.09 24.47 24.22
N TYR A 960 -11.95 23.16 23.99
CA TYR A 960 -12.81 22.37 23.11
C TYR A 960 -13.41 21.18 23.85
N SER A 961 -14.52 20.64 23.35
CA SER A 961 -15.16 19.45 23.92
C SER A 961 -14.42 18.18 23.51
N TYR A 962 -14.28 17.25 24.47
CA TYR A 962 -13.65 15.95 24.25
C TYR A 962 -14.21 14.92 25.23
N SER A 963 -14.09 13.64 24.89
CA SER A 963 -14.41 12.51 25.75
C SER A 963 -13.14 11.71 26.02
N LEU A 964 -13.04 11.17 27.23
CA LEU A 964 -11.93 10.32 27.63
C LEU A 964 -12.38 8.86 27.67
N GLU A 965 -11.67 8.01 26.95
CA GLU A 965 -11.71 6.56 27.21
C GLU A 965 -10.92 6.25 28.50
N SER A 966 -11.23 5.16 29.19
CA SER A 966 -10.33 4.67 30.25
C SER A 966 -8.98 4.30 29.65
N ALA A 967 -7.88 4.36 30.43
CA ALA A 967 -6.56 3.97 29.93
C ALA A 967 -6.50 2.50 29.43
N SER A 968 -7.27 1.60 30.05
CA SER A 968 -7.38 0.20 29.62
C SER A 968 -8.14 0.05 28.29
N SER A 969 -9.24 0.79 28.13
CA SER A 969 -10.01 0.85 26.88
C SER A 969 -9.18 1.46 25.76
N SER A 970 -8.48 2.57 26.04
CA SER A 970 -7.67 3.30 25.07
C SER A 970 -6.53 2.45 24.52
N LYS A 971 -5.88 1.62 25.35
CA LYS A 971 -4.88 0.66 24.87
C LYS A 971 -5.45 -0.22 23.75
N SER A 972 -6.64 -0.77 23.94
CA SER A 972 -7.27 -1.69 22.98
C SER A 972 -7.76 -0.97 21.72
N SER A 973 -8.41 0.18 21.89
CA SER A 973 -8.93 0.97 20.77
C SER A 973 -7.79 1.54 19.92
N VAL A 974 -6.73 2.08 20.54
CA VAL A 974 -5.55 2.63 19.86
C VAL A 974 -4.78 1.54 19.12
N SER A 975 -4.50 0.40 19.75
CA SER A 975 -3.83 -0.71 19.05
C SER A 975 -4.61 -1.19 17.83
N SER A 976 -5.94 -1.14 17.87
CA SER A 976 -6.80 -1.61 16.78
C SER A 976 -7.01 -0.57 15.69
N ASN A 977 -7.03 0.73 16.02
CA ASN A 977 -7.48 1.79 15.11
C ASN A 977 -6.40 2.82 14.74
N ALA A 978 -5.28 2.92 15.45
CA ALA A 978 -4.22 3.84 15.04
C ALA A 978 -3.49 3.39 13.76
N GLY A 979 -3.08 4.34 12.93
CA GLY A 979 -2.30 4.14 11.70
C GLY A 979 -3.13 3.99 10.41
N ALA A 980 -2.43 4.06 9.28
CA ALA A 980 -3.02 3.94 7.95
C ALA A 980 -3.52 2.51 7.71
N LYS A 981 -4.84 2.36 7.51
CA LYS A 981 -5.48 1.04 7.29
C LYS A 981 -6.81 1.09 6.56
N TYR A 982 -7.41 2.26 6.41
CA TYR A 982 -8.77 2.43 5.90
C TYR A 982 -8.76 2.54 4.38
N SER A 983 -9.88 2.23 3.73
CA SER A 983 -10.06 2.49 2.30
C SER A 983 -10.94 3.73 2.11
N PHE A 984 -10.53 4.65 1.24
CA PHE A 984 -11.14 5.96 0.97
C PHE A 984 -11.64 6.10 -0.46
#